data_AF-A0A8H6DQT5-F1
#
_entry.id   AF-A0A8H6DQT5-F1
#
_cell.length_a   1.000
_cell.length_b   1.000
_cell.length_c   1.000
_cell.angle_alpha   90.00
_cell.angle_beta   90.00
_cell.angle_gamma   90.00
#
_symmetry.space_group_name_H-M   'P 1'
#
loop_
_entity.id
_entity.type
_entity.pdbx_description
1 polymer ?
#
loop_
_entity_poly.entity_id
_entity_poly.type
_entity_poly.pdbx_seq_one_letter_code
_entity_poly.pdbx_strand_id
1 'polypeptide(L)'
;MSRPQILLLSCIGFAVALTAMLYGNIIKPSTVTSVFSKTMSTRPVVVVGSGLAGLSASYEALQRGAPSVHLLDRAPKPGGNSIKASSGINGAGTKYQRAAGVESDTLFYSDSVKSAGSRFHLTQPPVDREALITKLTAESAAAVNWLVDEIGVDLSVVAPLGGHSVARTHRGAGKTPPGAAIIIALLNKLKESENFSITNLAEVKALLKEGNTVMGVEYEFEGKKHNLEGSVLFASGGFAGDATGLLARYRPDLKGIPSTNEERPGSHDILTAVGAELLDMDSVQIHPTGFVDPATPTSMLKFLAAEMLRGEGGILLSPEGSRFVNEMDTREHVSNAIMKLPTATDGDGVIKQWDITILLDPGASAASANHIGFYEWKGLLKKVKVRDLKPAQIAAVDKYAKAVAEGTDDEFGRKQRGRWTLKAGDENRDEDIYIGRVTPITHFTMGGVAIDEKARVLMKNDDKLVPIPGLFAAGEITGGIHGDNRLGGSSLLECVVYGRTAGAEVVGSAQCEFQYMYDGQEEHDNLVWDKNDEDFEAAQQQMRLKAFCRKVEGFVQQKFGRPATLISPLIIGGFNVLYQVRVEDMSPDVMVRLPCPSLVQFPVEKTMYEAATASFLARQTKLRVPSPLFFGKDPELGPFIIMEHWENSGSISGRLTRSNKDPSVPHVLDSNMPEPILENIWTKVARCLLELSQLAFPRIGSLLQTVKDTYEVAGRPVTLNLTEMIRLANIPRCILPSQDKTYMMADEWYTVLAEMHIAQLVFQHNDLATSEDDCRNKYVSRQIFRRLARNGQLSSFGFSEDTWSSQSSRILLETLSPCPSNSGPFRLWGDDFRAGNILVDDSDQIAALIDWEYTYAGPTQFILDPPWWLLLETAEMWSPDLEDWRQTYESRLGIWLSAMEKAEASMGVPVYNTLPVPLSRYMRESWQTGRFFLSYAARKSWAFDAMYWNFLDERFFGDRDPDVVKGDLWKTRIDLLSDDERVAMEPFVQRKMAEGKERRIVEWDETEAKKRFSDLLFN
;
A
#
# COMPACT_ATOMS: atom_id res chain seq x y z
N MET A 1 -39.23 32.03 -23.83
CA MET A 1 -39.44 30.70 -23.21
C MET A 1 -40.49 30.83 -22.12
N SER A 2 -41.47 29.93 -22.07
CA SER A 2 -42.64 30.02 -21.18
C SER A 2 -42.35 29.46 -19.78
N ARG A 3 -43.08 29.95 -18.77
CA ARG A 3 -42.94 29.59 -17.33
C ARG A 3 -42.85 28.09 -17.00
N PRO A 4 -43.37 27.12 -17.80
CA PRO A 4 -43.14 25.69 -17.55
C PRO A 4 -41.70 25.20 -17.84
N GLN A 5 -40.90 25.93 -18.61
CA GLN A 5 -39.50 25.54 -18.93
C GLN A 5 -38.49 25.93 -17.83
N ILE A 6 -38.85 26.89 -16.96
CA ILE A 6 -38.01 27.33 -15.83
C ILE A 6 -38.13 26.35 -14.65
N LEU A 7 -39.24 25.61 -14.51
CA LEU A 7 -39.38 24.56 -13.50
C LEU A 7 -38.60 23.27 -13.86
N LEU A 8 -38.43 22.95 -15.14
CA LEU A 8 -37.70 21.75 -15.56
C LEU A 8 -36.18 21.93 -15.42
N LEU A 9 -35.66 23.14 -15.66
CA LEU A 9 -34.24 23.47 -15.46
C LEU A 9 -33.87 23.65 -13.97
N SER A 10 -34.80 24.10 -13.13
CA SER A 10 -34.57 24.17 -11.68
C SER A 10 -34.64 22.80 -10.99
N CYS A 11 -35.45 21.85 -11.49
CA CYS A 11 -35.43 20.46 -10.99
C CYS A 11 -34.18 19.67 -11.41
N ILE A 12 -33.57 19.97 -12.58
CA ILE A 12 -32.29 19.38 -12.99
C ILE A 12 -31.12 19.99 -12.20
N GLY A 13 -31.15 21.30 -11.93
CA GLY A 13 -30.17 21.97 -11.06
C GLY A 13 -30.22 21.49 -9.60
N PHE A 14 -31.41 21.20 -9.07
CA PHE A 14 -31.56 20.65 -7.71
C PHE A 14 -31.12 19.18 -7.62
N ALA A 15 -31.30 18.38 -8.67
CA ALA A 15 -30.85 16.99 -8.71
C ALA A 15 -29.31 16.88 -8.80
N VAL A 16 -28.64 17.79 -9.52
CA VAL A 16 -27.17 17.88 -9.59
C VAL A 16 -26.57 18.46 -8.30
N ALA A 17 -27.24 19.41 -7.65
CA ALA A 17 -26.81 19.94 -6.36
C ALA A 17 -27.01 18.94 -5.20
N LEU A 18 -28.06 18.11 -5.23
CA LEU A 18 -28.26 17.05 -4.24
C LEU A 18 -27.28 15.88 -4.44
N THR A 19 -26.87 15.58 -5.69
CA THR A 19 -25.79 14.62 -5.93
C THR A 19 -24.45 15.18 -5.45
N ALA A 20 -24.13 16.45 -5.72
CA ALA A 20 -22.92 17.09 -5.18
C ALA A 20 -22.90 17.19 -3.64
N MET A 21 -24.06 17.40 -2.99
CA MET A 21 -24.17 17.41 -1.52
C MET A 21 -24.12 16.01 -0.87
N LEU A 22 -24.55 14.95 -1.57
CA LEU A 22 -24.46 13.58 -1.06
C LEU A 22 -23.06 12.95 -1.23
N TYR A 23 -22.22 13.48 -2.14
CA TYR A 23 -20.82 13.07 -2.29
C TYR A 23 -19.83 13.78 -1.34
N GLY A 24 -20.27 14.81 -0.60
CA GLY A 24 -19.42 15.57 0.33
C GLY A 24 -19.17 14.93 1.70
N ASN A 25 -19.59 13.68 1.92
CA ASN A 25 -19.68 13.09 3.26
C ASN A 25 -19.13 11.65 3.35
N ILE A 26 -17.97 11.33 2.78
CA ILE A 26 -17.24 10.11 3.18
C ILE A 26 -15.72 10.34 3.09
N ILE A 27 -15.10 10.79 4.18
CA ILE A 27 -13.70 10.49 4.47
C ILE A 27 -13.69 9.81 5.84
N LYS A 28 -13.48 8.50 5.84
CA LYS A 28 -13.03 7.78 7.04
C LYS A 28 -11.49 7.90 7.09
N PRO A 29 -10.90 8.03 8.29
CA PRO A 29 -9.45 8.19 8.46
C PRO A 29 -8.61 6.95 8.09
N SER A 30 -9.23 5.86 7.64
CA SER A 30 -8.55 4.63 7.21
C SER A 30 -8.11 4.64 5.73
N THR A 31 -8.15 5.80 5.05
CA THR A 31 -7.85 5.92 3.61
C THR A 31 -6.51 6.60 3.32
N VAL A 32 -5.86 7.19 4.33
CA VAL A 32 -4.54 7.85 4.19
C VAL A 32 -3.42 6.82 3.91
N THR A 33 -3.60 5.57 4.32
CA THR A 33 -2.63 4.48 4.13
C THR A 33 -2.57 3.90 2.71
N SER A 34 -3.39 4.36 1.75
CA SER A 34 -3.53 3.68 0.45
C SER A 34 -2.97 4.42 -0.78
N VAL A 35 -2.36 5.62 -0.67
CA VAL A 35 -2.02 6.39 -1.88
C VAL A 35 -0.53 6.58 -2.21
N PHE A 36 0.36 5.86 -1.54
CA PHE A 36 1.71 5.59 -2.08
C PHE A 36 1.73 4.27 -2.85
N SER A 37 1.01 4.16 -3.97
CA SER A 37 1.11 3.01 -4.91
C SER A 37 0.14 3.20 -6.06
N LYS A 38 0.55 3.92 -7.12
CA LYS A 38 -0.09 3.77 -8.45
C LYS A 38 0.80 4.23 -9.60
N THR A 39 2.08 3.85 -9.59
CA THR A 39 2.84 3.63 -10.82
C THR A 39 2.32 2.34 -11.45
N MET A 40 1.82 2.37 -12.70
CA MET A 40 1.33 1.13 -13.33
C MET A 40 2.48 0.12 -13.38
N SER A 41 2.28 -1.06 -12.78
CA SER A 41 3.19 -2.19 -12.96
C SER A 41 3.40 -2.41 -14.46
N THR A 42 4.64 -2.61 -14.90
CA THR A 42 4.94 -2.98 -16.30
C THR A 42 4.88 -4.49 -16.52
N ARG A 43 4.89 -5.28 -15.43
CA ARG A 43 4.83 -6.75 -15.48
C ARG A 43 3.39 -7.26 -15.36
N PRO A 44 3.00 -8.25 -16.18
CA PRO A 44 1.77 -9.02 -15.99
C PRO A 44 1.72 -9.67 -14.61
N VAL A 45 0.51 -9.85 -14.08
CA VAL A 45 0.28 -10.66 -12.87
C VAL A 45 -0.21 -12.04 -13.30
N VAL A 46 0.45 -13.09 -12.81
CA VAL A 46 0.06 -14.48 -13.05
C VAL A 46 -0.63 -15.03 -11.79
N VAL A 47 -1.91 -15.35 -11.91
CA VAL A 47 -2.71 -15.92 -10.81
C VAL A 47 -2.93 -17.41 -11.07
N VAL A 48 -2.55 -18.26 -10.12
CA VAL A 48 -2.67 -19.73 -10.23
C VAL A 48 -3.86 -20.21 -9.40
N GLY A 49 -4.99 -20.45 -10.07
CA GLY A 49 -6.23 -20.94 -9.48
C GLY A 49 -7.37 -19.91 -9.52
N SER A 50 -8.55 -20.36 -9.95
CA SER A 50 -9.76 -19.54 -10.15
C SER A 50 -10.80 -19.69 -9.03
N GLY A 51 -10.36 -20.13 -7.86
CA GLY A 51 -11.18 -20.07 -6.64
C GLY A 51 -11.47 -18.63 -6.21
N LEU A 52 -12.19 -18.46 -5.10
CA LEU A 52 -12.53 -17.12 -4.61
C LEU A 52 -11.28 -16.26 -4.38
N ALA A 53 -10.21 -16.83 -3.81
CA ALA A 53 -8.97 -16.11 -3.57
C ALA A 53 -8.35 -15.56 -4.86
N GLY A 54 -8.26 -16.39 -5.90
CA GLY A 54 -7.68 -15.99 -7.18
C GLY A 54 -8.52 -14.94 -7.90
N LEU A 55 -9.85 -15.09 -7.91
CA LEU A 55 -10.74 -14.09 -8.52
C LEU A 55 -10.73 -12.76 -7.76
N SER A 56 -10.72 -12.80 -6.42
CA SER A 56 -10.57 -11.61 -5.58
C SER A 56 -9.22 -10.92 -5.82
N ALA A 57 -8.14 -11.69 -5.93
CA ALA A 57 -6.80 -11.17 -6.23
C ALA A 57 -6.72 -10.55 -7.62
N SER A 58 -7.23 -11.23 -8.65
CA SER A 58 -7.27 -10.69 -10.00
C SER A 58 -8.05 -9.39 -10.08
N TYR A 59 -9.17 -9.29 -9.38
CA TYR A 59 -9.99 -8.08 -9.38
C TYR A 59 -9.23 -6.93 -8.72
N GLU A 60 -8.69 -7.15 -7.52
CA GLU A 60 -7.93 -6.12 -6.81
C GLU A 60 -6.68 -5.69 -7.60
N ALA A 61 -5.93 -6.63 -8.18
CA ALA A 61 -4.77 -6.31 -9.01
C ALA A 61 -5.11 -5.39 -10.19
N LEU A 62 -6.23 -5.65 -10.89
CA LEU A 62 -6.72 -4.77 -11.95
C LEU A 62 -7.10 -3.38 -11.42
N GLN A 63 -7.80 -3.31 -10.28
CA GLN A 63 -8.14 -2.02 -9.65
C GLN A 63 -6.90 -1.23 -9.20
N ARG A 64 -5.82 -1.93 -8.87
CA ARG A 64 -4.52 -1.38 -8.48
C ARG A 64 -3.63 -1.00 -9.67
N GLY A 65 -4.08 -1.27 -10.90
CA GLY A 65 -3.41 -0.85 -12.12
C GLY A 65 -2.46 -1.87 -12.72
N ALA A 66 -2.65 -3.17 -12.44
CA ALA A 66 -1.96 -4.23 -13.18
C ALA A 66 -2.17 -4.07 -14.70
N PRO A 67 -1.12 -4.18 -15.52
CA PRO A 67 -1.21 -3.97 -16.97
C PRO A 67 -2.01 -5.09 -17.64
N SER A 68 -1.82 -6.33 -17.17
CA SER A 68 -2.63 -7.50 -17.48
C SER A 68 -2.63 -8.47 -16.31
N VAL A 69 -3.71 -9.24 -16.20
CA VAL A 69 -3.82 -10.37 -15.26
C VAL A 69 -4.15 -11.63 -16.04
N HIS A 70 -3.28 -12.64 -15.90
CA HIS A 70 -3.42 -13.95 -16.51
C HIS A 70 -3.74 -14.98 -15.42
N LEU A 71 -4.99 -15.45 -15.40
CA LEU A 71 -5.43 -16.47 -14.46
C LEU A 71 -5.33 -17.86 -15.12
N LEU A 72 -4.49 -18.73 -14.57
CA LEU A 72 -4.34 -20.11 -15.00
C LEU A 72 -5.09 -21.05 -14.05
N ASP A 73 -5.94 -21.92 -14.59
CA ASP A 73 -6.60 -22.96 -13.81
C ASP A 73 -6.52 -24.32 -14.49
N ARG A 74 -6.13 -25.34 -13.71
CA ARG A 74 -6.05 -26.75 -14.14
C ARG A 74 -7.41 -27.41 -14.30
N ALA A 75 -8.48 -26.81 -13.79
CA ALA A 75 -9.84 -27.31 -13.92
C ALA A 75 -10.47 -26.88 -15.24
N PRO A 76 -11.41 -27.67 -15.78
CA PRO A 76 -12.15 -27.29 -16.99
C PRO A 76 -13.11 -26.11 -16.77
N LYS A 77 -13.44 -25.79 -15.51
CA LYS A 77 -14.36 -24.71 -15.15
C LYS A 77 -13.86 -23.99 -13.90
N PRO A 78 -14.08 -22.67 -13.81
CA PRO A 78 -13.60 -21.91 -12.68
C PRO A 78 -14.41 -22.11 -11.40
N GLY A 79 -13.81 -21.74 -10.26
CA GLY A 79 -14.50 -21.61 -8.96
C GLY A 79 -14.04 -22.55 -7.85
N GLY A 80 -13.28 -23.61 -8.18
CA GLY A 80 -12.69 -24.54 -7.21
C GLY A 80 -13.68 -25.06 -6.16
N ASN A 81 -13.24 -25.15 -4.89
CA ASN A 81 -14.14 -25.48 -3.78
C ASN A 81 -15.05 -24.32 -3.38
N SER A 82 -14.63 -23.07 -3.63
CA SER A 82 -15.37 -21.87 -3.23
C SER A 82 -16.77 -21.83 -3.84
N ILE A 83 -16.93 -22.27 -5.09
CA ILE A 83 -18.24 -22.32 -5.78
C ILE A 83 -19.23 -23.28 -5.10
N LYS A 84 -18.72 -24.28 -4.35
CA LYS A 84 -19.52 -25.31 -3.65
C LYS A 84 -19.95 -24.85 -2.25
N ALA A 85 -19.47 -23.70 -1.77
CA ALA A 85 -19.73 -23.23 -0.42
C ALA A 85 -21.21 -22.85 -0.22
N SER A 86 -21.82 -23.40 0.82
CA SER A 86 -23.26 -23.27 1.11
C SER A 86 -23.59 -22.44 2.35
N SER A 87 -22.67 -22.35 3.32
CA SER A 87 -22.97 -21.72 4.62
C SER A 87 -22.94 -20.19 4.58
N GLY A 88 -22.02 -19.60 3.82
CA GLY A 88 -21.84 -18.14 3.72
C GLY A 88 -20.43 -17.68 4.14
N ILE A 89 -20.25 -16.37 4.20
CA ILE A 89 -18.98 -15.68 4.51
C ILE A 89 -19.10 -14.90 5.82
N ASN A 90 -18.10 -14.95 6.69
CA ASN A 90 -18.15 -14.23 7.97
C ASN A 90 -17.88 -12.73 7.81
N GLY A 91 -18.59 -11.89 8.58
CA GLY A 91 -18.36 -10.45 8.67
C GLY A 91 -18.86 -9.88 10.00
N ALA A 92 -17.97 -9.23 10.76
CA ALA A 92 -18.28 -8.62 12.05
C ALA A 92 -18.42 -7.10 11.94
N GLY A 93 -19.49 -6.51 12.50
CA GLY A 93 -19.80 -5.09 12.44
C GLY A 93 -20.52 -4.63 11.15
N THR A 94 -21.10 -5.56 10.38
CA THR A 94 -21.74 -5.24 9.09
C THR A 94 -23.09 -4.54 9.24
N LYS A 95 -23.53 -3.86 8.18
CA LYS A 95 -24.88 -3.25 8.11
C LYS A 95 -26.01 -4.29 8.26
N TYR A 96 -25.77 -5.51 7.79
CA TYR A 96 -26.74 -6.60 7.87
C TYR A 96 -26.80 -7.27 9.24
N GLN A 97 -25.68 -7.33 9.98
CA GLN A 97 -25.71 -7.75 11.39
C GLN A 97 -26.58 -6.82 12.23
N ARG A 98 -26.41 -5.50 12.08
CA ARG A 98 -27.25 -4.51 12.75
C ARG A 98 -28.73 -4.66 12.38
N ALA A 99 -29.02 -4.83 11.08
CA ALA A 99 -30.39 -5.08 10.62
C ALA A 99 -30.99 -6.38 11.19
N ALA A 100 -30.15 -7.37 11.51
CA ALA A 100 -30.55 -8.63 12.14
C ALA A 100 -30.56 -8.57 13.69
N GLY A 101 -30.40 -7.39 14.30
CA GLY A 101 -30.46 -7.18 15.75
C GLY A 101 -29.15 -7.43 16.50
N VAL A 102 -28.01 -7.54 15.78
CA VAL A 102 -26.67 -7.61 16.39
C VAL A 102 -26.03 -6.22 16.33
N GLU A 103 -26.17 -5.46 17.42
CA GLU A 103 -25.72 -4.05 17.51
C GLU A 103 -24.18 -3.90 17.42
N SER A 104 -23.43 -4.84 18.01
CA SER A 104 -21.96 -4.85 17.98
C SER A 104 -21.40 -6.27 18.06
N ASP A 105 -20.30 -6.54 17.37
CA ASP A 105 -19.60 -7.84 17.36
C ASP A 105 -18.10 -7.64 17.57
N THR A 106 -17.68 -7.63 18.83
CA THR A 106 -16.26 -7.53 19.25
C THR A 106 -15.64 -8.90 19.54
N LEU A 107 -16.40 -9.98 19.38
CA LEU A 107 -16.02 -11.33 19.81
C LEU A 107 -15.40 -12.17 18.69
N PHE A 108 -15.37 -11.67 17.45
CA PHE A 108 -14.93 -12.47 16.31
C PHE A 108 -13.45 -12.88 16.39
N TYR A 109 -12.57 -11.98 16.86
CA TYR A 109 -11.16 -12.31 17.13
C TYR A 109 -11.04 -13.43 18.16
N SER A 110 -11.69 -13.29 19.32
CA SER A 110 -11.65 -14.30 20.38
C SER A 110 -12.22 -15.65 19.96
N ASP A 111 -13.31 -15.68 19.16
CA ASP A 111 -13.86 -16.91 18.60
C ASP A 111 -12.84 -17.59 17.66
N SER A 112 -12.14 -16.79 16.85
CA SER A 112 -11.14 -17.29 15.88
C SER A 112 -9.90 -17.83 16.59
N VAL A 113 -9.38 -17.12 17.60
CA VAL A 113 -8.28 -17.58 18.45
C VAL A 113 -8.65 -18.88 19.17
N LYS A 114 -9.85 -18.94 19.75
CA LYS A 114 -10.35 -20.15 20.41
C LYS A 114 -10.42 -21.34 19.44
N SER A 115 -10.81 -21.10 18.19
CA SER A 115 -10.84 -22.13 17.16
C SER A 115 -9.44 -22.53 16.68
N ALA A 116 -8.50 -21.59 16.60
CA ALA A 116 -7.10 -21.85 16.24
C ALA A 116 -6.36 -22.70 17.29
N GLY A 117 -6.88 -22.76 18.52
CA GLY A 117 -6.51 -23.77 19.51
C GLY A 117 -5.09 -23.62 20.03
N SER A 118 -4.47 -24.75 20.33
CA SER A 118 -3.14 -24.83 20.94
C SER A 118 -2.04 -24.22 20.06
N ARG A 119 -2.16 -24.33 18.73
CA ARG A 119 -1.21 -23.75 17.77
C ARG A 119 -1.13 -22.23 17.84
N PHE A 120 -2.19 -21.55 18.28
CA PHE A 120 -2.13 -20.10 18.50
C PHE A 120 -1.20 -19.72 19.67
N HIS A 121 -1.11 -20.58 20.69
CA HIS A 121 -0.41 -20.31 21.94
C HIS A 121 1.03 -20.89 21.99
N LEU A 122 1.60 -21.25 20.84
CA LEU A 122 2.99 -21.70 20.78
C LEU A 122 3.93 -20.58 21.24
N THR A 123 4.91 -20.91 22.08
CA THR A 123 5.89 -19.94 22.62
C THR A 123 6.81 -19.34 21.56
N GLN A 124 7.00 -20.05 20.45
CA GLN A 124 7.76 -19.62 19.27
C GLN A 124 6.97 -20.04 18.03
N PRO A 125 5.94 -19.28 17.64
CA PRO A 125 5.18 -19.61 16.46
C PRO A 125 6.04 -19.36 15.21
N PRO A 126 5.93 -20.19 14.16
CA PRO A 126 6.71 -20.02 12.93
C PRO A 126 6.33 -18.73 12.18
N VAL A 127 5.10 -18.23 12.38
CA VAL A 127 4.57 -16.99 11.79
C VAL A 127 3.78 -16.21 12.83
N ASP A 128 3.57 -14.91 12.60
CA ASP A 128 2.74 -14.06 13.45
C ASP A 128 1.24 -14.36 13.26
N ARG A 129 0.75 -15.40 13.96
CA ARG A 129 -0.66 -15.79 13.91
C ARG A 129 -1.60 -14.71 14.46
N GLU A 130 -1.13 -13.92 15.42
CA GLU A 130 -1.91 -12.82 16.00
C GLU A 130 -2.19 -11.75 14.95
N ALA A 131 -1.16 -11.32 14.22
CA ALA A 131 -1.33 -10.39 13.10
C ALA A 131 -2.27 -10.97 12.02
N LEU A 132 -2.08 -12.24 11.65
CA LEU A 132 -2.90 -12.89 10.61
C LEU A 132 -4.40 -12.97 10.98
N ILE A 133 -4.72 -13.36 12.22
CA ILE A 133 -6.11 -13.46 12.69
C ILE A 133 -6.70 -12.07 12.95
N THR A 134 -5.91 -11.13 13.45
CA THR A 134 -6.34 -9.73 13.65
C THR A 134 -6.77 -9.13 12.32
N LYS A 135 -5.94 -9.25 11.28
CA LYS A 135 -6.27 -8.76 9.93
C LYS A 135 -7.54 -9.40 9.38
N LEU A 136 -7.63 -10.75 9.45
CA LEU A 136 -8.81 -11.50 8.97
C LEU A 136 -10.11 -10.98 9.60
N THR A 137 -10.10 -10.76 10.92
CA THR A 137 -11.30 -10.39 11.67
C THR A 137 -11.63 -8.90 11.57
N ALA A 138 -10.62 -8.02 11.60
CA ALA A 138 -10.77 -6.57 11.46
C ALA A 138 -11.28 -6.17 10.06
N GLU A 139 -10.82 -6.82 9.00
CA GLU A 139 -11.23 -6.51 7.62
C GLU A 139 -12.52 -7.24 7.19
N SER A 140 -13.12 -8.04 8.06
CA SER A 140 -14.24 -8.92 7.70
C SER A 140 -15.50 -8.18 7.22
N ALA A 141 -15.86 -7.06 7.86
CA ALA A 141 -16.97 -6.25 7.36
C ALA A 141 -16.66 -5.58 6.02
N ALA A 142 -15.41 -5.14 5.81
CA ALA A 142 -15.00 -4.53 4.55
C ALA A 142 -15.05 -5.55 3.41
N ALA A 143 -14.65 -6.80 3.65
CA ALA A 143 -14.75 -7.90 2.69
C ALA A 143 -16.19 -8.18 2.27
N VAL A 144 -17.12 -8.26 3.24
CA VAL A 144 -18.56 -8.46 2.96
C VAL A 144 -19.15 -7.27 2.21
N ASN A 145 -18.87 -6.04 2.65
CA ASN A 145 -19.39 -4.84 2.01
C ASN A 145 -18.85 -4.70 0.57
N TRP A 146 -17.59 -5.04 0.31
CA TRP A 146 -17.04 -5.02 -1.05
C TRP A 146 -17.76 -6.01 -1.99
N LEU A 147 -17.99 -7.24 -1.54
CA LEU A 147 -18.76 -8.22 -2.33
C LEU A 147 -20.17 -7.73 -2.66
N VAL A 148 -20.79 -6.98 -1.75
CA VAL A 148 -22.14 -6.46 -1.94
C VAL A 148 -22.16 -5.22 -2.81
N ASP A 149 -21.41 -4.20 -2.41
CA ASP A 149 -21.54 -2.83 -2.90
C ASP A 149 -20.80 -2.65 -4.24
N GLU A 150 -19.71 -3.40 -4.45
CA GLU A 150 -18.87 -3.26 -5.65
C GLU A 150 -19.06 -4.41 -6.63
N ILE A 151 -19.14 -5.65 -6.13
CA ILE A 151 -19.32 -6.83 -6.98
C ILE A 151 -20.81 -7.11 -7.26
N GLY A 152 -21.72 -6.66 -6.41
CA GLY A 152 -23.17 -6.80 -6.60
C GLY A 152 -23.75 -8.13 -6.12
N VAL A 153 -23.15 -8.76 -5.10
CA VAL A 153 -23.64 -10.02 -4.52
C VAL A 153 -24.65 -9.75 -3.40
N ASP A 154 -25.76 -10.48 -3.38
CA ASP A 154 -26.67 -10.47 -2.22
C ASP A 154 -26.07 -11.29 -1.05
N LEU A 155 -25.73 -10.58 0.04
CA LEU A 155 -25.24 -11.15 1.30
C LEU A 155 -26.04 -10.62 2.51
N SER A 156 -27.33 -10.32 2.27
CA SER A 156 -28.19 -9.62 3.22
C SER A 156 -28.66 -10.44 4.43
N VAL A 157 -28.62 -11.78 4.35
CA VAL A 157 -29.09 -12.67 5.42
C VAL A 157 -27.92 -13.07 6.32
N VAL A 158 -28.09 -12.87 7.63
CA VAL A 158 -27.11 -13.24 8.66
C VAL A 158 -27.57 -14.50 9.39
N ALA A 159 -26.67 -15.48 9.49
CA ALA A 159 -26.92 -16.75 10.15
C ALA A 159 -25.91 -17.03 11.28
N PRO A 160 -26.34 -17.66 12.39
CA PRO A 160 -25.43 -18.25 13.35
C PRO A 160 -24.87 -19.57 12.82
N LEU A 161 -23.58 -19.82 13.07
CA LEU A 161 -22.93 -21.11 12.83
C LEU A 161 -22.21 -21.59 14.11
N GLY A 162 -21.87 -22.88 14.18
CA GLY A 162 -21.15 -23.46 15.30
C GLY A 162 -19.77 -22.80 15.51
N GLY A 163 -19.39 -22.61 16.78
CA GLY A 163 -18.14 -21.97 17.17
C GLY A 163 -18.18 -20.44 17.24
N HIS A 164 -19.26 -19.81 16.79
CA HIS A 164 -19.44 -18.37 16.86
C HIS A 164 -20.26 -17.97 18.10
N SER A 165 -19.81 -16.95 18.81
CA SER A 165 -20.52 -16.37 19.94
C SER A 165 -21.73 -15.51 19.50
N VAL A 166 -21.69 -14.93 18.30
CA VAL A 166 -22.81 -14.17 17.69
C VAL A 166 -22.99 -14.52 16.21
N ALA A 167 -24.19 -14.28 15.68
CA ALA A 167 -24.50 -14.51 14.28
C ALA A 167 -23.75 -13.51 13.39
N ARG A 168 -22.92 -14.03 12.45
CA ARG A 168 -22.06 -13.21 11.58
C ARG A 168 -21.80 -13.79 10.20
N THR A 169 -22.43 -14.92 9.87
CA THR A 169 -22.22 -15.56 8.57
C THR A 169 -23.26 -15.04 7.59
N HIS A 170 -22.80 -14.35 6.56
CA HIS A 170 -23.58 -13.68 5.53
C HIS A 170 -23.85 -14.60 4.33
N ARG A 171 -25.10 -14.56 3.83
CA ARG A 171 -25.57 -15.27 2.63
C ARG A 171 -26.71 -14.50 1.98
N GLY A 172 -27.06 -14.86 0.74
CA GLY A 172 -28.19 -14.26 0.04
C GLY A 172 -29.55 -14.77 0.53
N ALA A 173 -30.60 -14.00 0.27
CA ALA A 173 -31.99 -14.42 0.49
C ALA A 173 -32.52 -15.33 -0.64
N GLY A 174 -31.81 -15.37 -1.77
CA GLY A 174 -32.16 -16.18 -2.94
C GLY A 174 -31.86 -17.68 -2.79
N LYS A 175 -32.20 -18.45 -3.84
CA LYS A 175 -31.99 -19.90 -3.90
C LYS A 175 -30.57 -20.31 -4.31
N THR A 176 -29.77 -19.37 -4.81
CA THR A 176 -28.39 -19.63 -5.25
C THR A 176 -27.48 -19.76 -4.03
N PRO A 177 -26.68 -20.84 -3.91
CA PRO A 177 -25.71 -20.97 -2.84
C PRO A 177 -24.74 -19.78 -2.80
N PRO A 178 -24.34 -19.29 -1.61
CA PRO A 178 -23.52 -18.09 -1.48
C PRO A 178 -22.19 -18.20 -2.22
N GLY A 179 -21.52 -19.36 -2.19
CA GLY A 179 -20.29 -19.59 -2.94
C GLY A 179 -20.46 -19.42 -4.44
N ALA A 180 -21.51 -20.01 -5.00
CA ALA A 180 -21.82 -19.88 -6.43
C ALA A 180 -22.19 -18.44 -6.81
N ALA A 181 -22.98 -17.75 -5.98
CA ALA A 181 -23.34 -16.35 -6.21
C ALA A 181 -22.10 -15.44 -6.27
N ILE A 182 -21.17 -15.60 -5.33
CA ILE A 182 -19.93 -14.82 -5.27
C ILE A 182 -19.04 -15.09 -6.50
N ILE A 183 -18.77 -16.36 -6.80
CA ILE A 183 -17.88 -16.74 -7.91
C ILE A 183 -18.43 -16.26 -9.25
N ILE A 184 -19.73 -16.43 -9.50
CA ILE A 184 -20.37 -16.00 -10.76
C ILE A 184 -20.29 -14.48 -10.91
N ALA A 185 -20.58 -13.73 -9.85
CA ALA A 185 -20.55 -12.27 -9.90
C ALA A 185 -19.13 -11.73 -10.14
N LEU A 186 -18.12 -12.28 -9.45
CA LEU A 186 -16.72 -11.91 -9.68
C LEU A 186 -16.25 -12.25 -11.10
N LEU A 187 -16.56 -13.44 -11.60
CA LEU A 187 -16.20 -13.83 -12.96
C LEU A 187 -16.84 -12.91 -14.00
N ASN A 188 -18.11 -12.53 -13.81
CA ASN A 188 -18.77 -11.59 -14.71
C ASN A 188 -18.08 -10.23 -14.67
N LYS A 189 -17.78 -9.71 -13.48
CA LYS A 189 -17.06 -8.45 -13.30
C LYS A 189 -15.68 -8.45 -13.93
N LEU A 190 -14.89 -9.50 -13.74
CA LEU A 190 -13.55 -9.62 -14.31
C LEU A 190 -13.58 -9.67 -15.84
N LYS A 191 -14.56 -10.36 -16.43
CA LYS A 191 -14.73 -10.45 -17.89
C LYS A 191 -15.13 -9.12 -18.54
N GLU A 192 -15.53 -8.11 -17.77
CA GLU A 192 -15.76 -6.75 -18.28
C GLU A 192 -14.42 -6.04 -18.62
N SER A 193 -13.29 -6.53 -18.10
CA SER A 193 -11.96 -5.95 -18.35
C SER A 193 -11.25 -6.62 -19.53
N GLU A 194 -10.74 -5.83 -20.46
CA GLU A 194 -9.91 -6.31 -21.58
C GLU A 194 -8.51 -6.78 -21.12
N ASN A 195 -8.07 -6.33 -19.93
CA ASN A 195 -6.76 -6.67 -19.35
C ASN A 195 -6.79 -7.96 -18.52
N PHE A 196 -7.94 -8.64 -18.45
CA PHE A 196 -8.10 -9.90 -17.75
C PHE A 196 -8.23 -11.07 -18.72
N SER A 197 -7.48 -12.14 -18.47
CA SER A 197 -7.63 -13.40 -19.19
C SER A 197 -7.67 -14.58 -18.22
N ILE A 198 -8.44 -15.60 -18.58
CA ILE A 198 -8.50 -16.87 -17.85
C ILE A 198 -8.29 -18.03 -18.81
N THR A 199 -7.34 -18.91 -18.49
CA THR A 199 -7.03 -20.12 -19.24
C THR A 199 -7.33 -21.34 -18.37
N ASN A 200 -8.43 -22.01 -18.68
CA ASN A 200 -8.80 -23.29 -18.06
C ASN A 200 -7.98 -24.43 -18.67
N LEU A 201 -7.90 -25.57 -17.98
CA LEU A 201 -7.04 -26.71 -18.35
C LEU A 201 -5.54 -26.36 -18.48
N ALA A 202 -5.10 -25.25 -17.87
CA ALA A 202 -3.71 -24.85 -17.78
C ALA A 202 -3.15 -25.26 -16.42
N GLU A 203 -2.24 -26.23 -16.40
CA GLU A 203 -1.65 -26.74 -15.16
C GLU A 203 -0.23 -26.21 -14.97
N VAL A 204 -0.03 -25.36 -13.98
CA VAL A 204 1.31 -24.89 -13.57
C VAL A 204 2.11 -26.08 -13.03
N LYS A 205 3.32 -26.28 -13.58
CA LYS A 205 4.22 -27.37 -13.24
C LYS A 205 5.44 -26.91 -12.44
N ALA A 206 5.91 -25.68 -12.68
CA ALA A 206 7.07 -25.10 -12.00
C ALA A 206 7.01 -23.58 -11.95
N LEU A 207 7.79 -23.00 -11.03
CA LEU A 207 8.08 -21.57 -10.98
C LEU A 207 9.37 -21.27 -11.74
N LEU A 208 9.37 -20.20 -12.52
CA LEU A 208 10.58 -19.65 -13.15
C LEU A 208 11.25 -18.72 -12.14
N LYS A 209 12.57 -18.85 -11.95
CA LYS A 209 13.31 -18.05 -10.96
C LYS A 209 14.67 -17.57 -11.47
N GLU A 210 15.09 -16.43 -10.95
CA GLU A 210 16.45 -15.89 -11.06
C GLU A 210 16.97 -15.59 -9.65
N GLY A 211 18.03 -16.28 -9.21
CA GLY A 211 18.42 -16.28 -7.81
C GLY A 211 17.30 -16.78 -6.88
N ASN A 212 16.87 -15.92 -5.95
CA ASN A 212 15.73 -16.17 -5.05
C ASN A 212 14.42 -15.51 -5.53
N THR A 213 14.45 -14.77 -6.64
CA THR A 213 13.28 -14.04 -7.16
C THR A 213 12.49 -14.92 -8.13
N VAL A 214 11.18 -14.98 -7.95
CA VAL A 214 10.26 -15.67 -8.86
C VAL A 214 9.81 -14.73 -9.97
N MET A 215 10.04 -15.15 -11.22
CA MET A 215 9.85 -14.32 -12.42
C MET A 215 8.68 -14.78 -13.30
N GLY A 216 8.02 -15.87 -12.95
CA GLY A 216 6.92 -16.41 -13.72
C GLY A 216 6.65 -17.88 -13.45
N VAL A 217 5.93 -18.52 -14.37
CA VAL A 217 5.53 -19.94 -14.27
C VAL A 217 5.79 -20.69 -15.56
N GLU A 218 6.15 -21.97 -15.43
CA GLU A 218 6.01 -22.97 -16.50
C GLU A 218 4.66 -23.68 -16.30
N TYR A 219 3.82 -23.72 -17.34
CA TYR A 219 2.53 -24.41 -17.31
C TYR A 219 2.32 -25.29 -18.54
N GLU A 220 1.54 -26.35 -18.37
CA GLU A 220 1.11 -27.23 -19.44
C GLU A 220 -0.30 -26.88 -19.88
N PHE A 221 -0.49 -26.69 -21.19
CA PHE A 221 -1.80 -26.42 -21.81
C PHE A 221 -1.84 -27.08 -23.19
N GLU A 222 -2.91 -27.81 -23.48
CA GLU A 222 -3.09 -28.60 -24.71
C GLU A 222 -1.93 -29.60 -24.98
N GLY A 223 -1.38 -30.19 -23.92
CA GLY A 223 -0.28 -31.17 -24.01
C GLY A 223 1.07 -30.56 -24.39
N LYS A 224 1.20 -29.22 -24.34
CA LYS A 224 2.44 -28.49 -24.59
C LYS A 224 2.83 -27.68 -23.37
N LYS A 225 4.13 -27.53 -23.15
CA LYS A 225 4.69 -26.64 -22.13
C LYS A 225 4.76 -25.21 -22.65
N HIS A 226 4.43 -24.26 -21.79
CA HIS A 226 4.46 -22.82 -22.04
C HIS A 226 5.09 -22.12 -20.83
N ASN A 227 5.73 -20.99 -21.08
CA ASN A 227 6.25 -20.11 -20.05
C ASN A 227 5.46 -18.81 -20.04
N LEU A 228 5.17 -18.30 -18.84
CA LEU A 228 4.53 -17.00 -18.67
C LEU A 228 5.28 -16.22 -17.59
N GLU A 229 5.85 -15.10 -17.99
CA GLU A 229 6.59 -14.19 -17.11
C GLU A 229 5.63 -13.22 -16.41
N GLY A 230 5.96 -12.88 -15.17
CA GLY A 230 5.17 -11.99 -14.34
C GLY A 230 5.28 -12.32 -12.85
N SER A 231 4.81 -11.40 -12.01
CA SER A 231 4.72 -11.65 -10.56
C SER A 231 3.64 -12.70 -10.29
N VAL A 232 3.95 -13.68 -9.44
CA VAL A 232 3.15 -14.90 -9.32
C VAL A 232 2.38 -14.94 -8.01
N LEU A 233 1.07 -15.21 -8.11
CA LEU A 233 0.18 -15.37 -6.97
C LEU A 233 -0.48 -16.76 -7.00
N PHE A 234 -0.21 -17.59 -5.99
CA PHE A 234 -0.84 -18.90 -5.83
C PHE A 234 -2.16 -18.80 -5.05
N ALA A 235 -3.24 -19.24 -5.69
CA ALA A 235 -4.59 -19.31 -5.13
C ALA A 235 -5.25 -20.66 -5.47
N SER A 236 -4.46 -21.73 -5.43
CA SER A 236 -4.82 -23.06 -5.98
C SER A 236 -5.56 -23.97 -4.99
N GLY A 237 -5.83 -23.49 -3.78
CA GLY A 237 -6.57 -24.20 -2.74
C GLY A 237 -5.74 -25.24 -1.98
N GLY A 238 -6.41 -25.96 -1.08
CA GLY A 238 -5.79 -26.93 -0.20
C GLY A 238 -5.53 -28.31 -0.82
N PHE A 239 -5.17 -29.26 0.03
CA PHE A 239 -4.82 -30.64 -0.36
C PHE A 239 -5.74 -31.71 0.25
N ALA A 240 -6.92 -31.33 0.76
CA ALA A 240 -7.87 -32.26 1.37
C ALA A 240 -8.35 -33.39 0.41
N GLY A 241 -8.30 -33.15 -0.91
CA GLY A 241 -8.65 -34.12 -1.95
C GLY A 241 -7.49 -35.03 -2.38
N ASP A 242 -6.26 -34.75 -1.93
CA ASP A 242 -5.04 -35.47 -2.33
C ASP A 242 -4.77 -36.68 -1.42
N ALA A 243 -5.72 -37.61 -1.39
CA ALA A 243 -5.80 -38.68 -0.38
C ALA A 243 -4.59 -39.64 -0.36
N THR A 244 -3.80 -39.69 -1.43
CA THR A 244 -2.60 -40.52 -1.57
C THR A 244 -1.31 -39.71 -1.69
N GLY A 245 -1.38 -38.38 -1.86
CA GLY A 245 -0.23 -37.48 -1.95
C GLY A 245 0.03 -36.75 -0.63
N LEU A 246 -0.14 -35.43 -0.63
CA LEU A 246 0.19 -34.59 0.53
C LEU A 246 -0.61 -34.97 1.79
N LEU A 247 -1.89 -35.36 1.65
CA LEU A 247 -2.67 -35.80 2.81
C LEU A 247 -2.05 -37.04 3.44
N ALA A 248 -1.68 -38.04 2.64
CA ALA A 248 -1.05 -39.25 3.15
C ALA A 248 0.36 -39.00 3.71
N ARG A 249 1.08 -37.99 3.20
CA ARG A 249 2.41 -37.58 3.68
C ARG A 249 2.34 -36.98 5.09
N TYR A 250 1.39 -36.08 5.35
CA TYR A 250 1.31 -35.33 6.61
C TYR A 250 0.27 -35.88 7.61
N ARG A 251 -0.74 -36.61 7.13
CA ARG A 251 -1.77 -37.30 7.91
C ARG A 251 -1.96 -38.74 7.40
N PRO A 252 -0.96 -39.62 7.61
CA PRO A 252 -1.02 -41.00 7.13
C PRO A 252 -2.21 -41.78 7.70
N ASP A 253 -2.72 -41.40 8.87
CA ASP A 253 -3.95 -41.94 9.47
C ASP A 253 -5.22 -41.65 8.65
N LEU A 254 -5.19 -40.59 7.83
CA LEU A 254 -6.26 -40.17 6.93
C LEU A 254 -6.05 -40.64 5.48
N LYS A 255 -4.99 -41.41 5.19
CA LYS A 255 -4.76 -41.96 3.85
C LYS A 255 -6.00 -42.71 3.35
N GLY A 256 -6.42 -42.39 2.13
CA GLY A 256 -7.60 -43.00 1.50
C GLY A 256 -8.95 -42.56 2.06
N ILE A 257 -9.02 -41.59 2.98
CA ILE A 257 -10.30 -41.04 3.43
C ILE A 257 -10.97 -40.24 2.29
N PRO A 258 -12.29 -40.38 2.05
CA PRO A 258 -12.99 -39.56 1.07
C PRO A 258 -12.99 -38.08 1.44
N SER A 259 -13.25 -37.22 0.47
CA SER A 259 -13.17 -35.76 0.62
C SER A 259 -14.38 -35.04 0.03
N THR A 260 -14.66 -33.82 0.50
CA THR A 260 -15.54 -32.88 -0.23
C THR A 260 -14.86 -32.20 -1.42
N ASN A 261 -13.55 -32.42 -1.56
CA ASN A 261 -12.69 -31.79 -2.54
C ASN A 261 -12.50 -32.73 -3.73
N GLU A 262 -12.25 -32.17 -4.90
CA GLU A 262 -11.89 -32.98 -6.06
C GLU A 262 -10.56 -33.70 -5.82
N GLU A 263 -10.48 -34.93 -6.33
CA GLU A 263 -9.28 -35.75 -6.25
C GLU A 263 -8.19 -35.16 -7.17
N ARG A 264 -7.32 -34.36 -6.59
CA ARG A 264 -6.23 -33.68 -7.30
C ARG A 264 -5.03 -33.51 -6.37
N PRO A 265 -3.80 -33.64 -6.89
CA PRO A 265 -2.60 -33.32 -6.13
C PRO A 265 -2.62 -31.89 -5.61
N GLY A 266 -2.11 -31.64 -4.41
CA GLY A 266 -1.86 -30.27 -3.96
C GLY A 266 -0.68 -29.65 -4.72
N SER A 267 -0.64 -28.32 -4.83
CA SER A 267 0.41 -27.56 -5.52
C SER A 267 1.56 -27.12 -4.59
N HIS A 268 1.51 -27.46 -3.30
CA HIS A 268 2.51 -27.06 -2.30
C HIS A 268 3.94 -27.45 -2.69
N ASP A 269 4.12 -28.63 -3.30
CA ASP A 269 5.46 -29.11 -3.72
C ASP A 269 6.11 -28.15 -4.75
N ILE A 270 5.31 -27.43 -5.56
CA ILE A 270 5.80 -26.39 -6.49
C ILE A 270 6.39 -25.20 -5.73
N LEU A 271 5.75 -24.79 -4.64
CA LEU A 271 6.18 -23.66 -3.80
C LEU A 271 7.41 -24.05 -2.96
N THR A 272 7.44 -25.26 -2.40
CA THR A 272 8.63 -25.73 -1.65
C THR A 272 9.86 -25.90 -2.54
N ALA A 273 9.67 -26.16 -3.84
CA ALA A 273 10.79 -26.27 -4.79
C ALA A 273 11.57 -24.94 -4.96
N VAL A 274 10.98 -23.81 -4.59
CA VAL A 274 11.65 -22.49 -4.53
C VAL A 274 11.98 -22.05 -3.11
N GLY A 275 11.87 -22.93 -2.12
CA GLY A 275 12.26 -22.68 -0.73
C GLY A 275 11.14 -22.19 0.18
N ALA A 276 9.88 -22.19 -0.27
CA ALA A 276 8.75 -21.81 0.59
C ALA A 276 8.62 -22.75 1.79
N GLU A 277 8.43 -22.18 2.98
CA GLU A 277 8.22 -22.94 4.20
C GLU A 277 6.76 -23.41 4.29
N LEU A 278 6.55 -24.64 4.78
CA LEU A 278 5.22 -25.17 5.07
C LEU A 278 4.98 -25.17 6.58
N LEU A 279 3.75 -24.86 6.99
CA LEU A 279 3.34 -24.97 8.38
C LEU A 279 2.00 -25.68 8.52
N ASP A 280 1.79 -26.26 9.71
CA ASP A 280 0.53 -26.87 10.14
C ASP A 280 -0.04 -27.93 9.18
N MET A 281 0.79 -28.57 8.36
CA MET A 281 0.36 -29.51 7.31
C MET A 281 -0.40 -30.74 7.84
N ASP A 282 -0.25 -31.07 9.12
CA ASP A 282 -1.00 -32.13 9.80
C ASP A 282 -2.39 -31.65 10.30
N SER A 283 -2.62 -30.35 10.32
CA SER A 283 -3.88 -29.71 10.69
C SER A 283 -4.88 -29.80 9.53
N VAL A 284 -5.73 -30.83 9.58
CA VAL A 284 -6.76 -31.11 8.57
C VAL A 284 -8.12 -31.27 9.24
N GLN A 285 -9.10 -30.49 8.80
CA GLN A 285 -10.47 -30.55 9.30
C GLN A 285 -11.22 -31.72 8.68
N ILE A 286 -11.76 -32.57 9.56
CA ILE A 286 -12.62 -33.71 9.21
C ILE A 286 -14.06 -33.34 9.53
N HIS A 287 -14.96 -33.61 8.60
CA HIS A 287 -16.39 -33.55 8.84
C HIS A 287 -16.92 -34.97 9.06
N PRO A 288 -17.74 -35.22 10.11
CA PRO A 288 -18.18 -36.58 10.43
C PRO A 288 -19.14 -37.18 9.39
N THR A 289 -19.78 -36.34 8.57
CA THR A 289 -20.86 -36.75 7.67
C THR A 289 -20.69 -36.19 6.26
N GLY A 290 -20.25 -37.04 5.34
CA GLY A 290 -20.32 -36.86 3.88
C GLY A 290 -21.16 -37.96 3.26
N PHE A 291 -22.08 -37.61 2.39
CA PHE A 291 -22.98 -38.56 1.77
C PHE A 291 -22.23 -39.54 0.87
N VAL A 292 -22.46 -40.84 1.10
CA VAL A 292 -22.08 -41.92 0.19
C VAL A 292 -23.20 -42.04 -0.84
N ASP A 293 -22.96 -41.50 -2.04
CA ASP A 293 -23.90 -41.58 -3.15
C ASP A 293 -24.12 -43.06 -3.53
N PRO A 294 -25.37 -43.58 -3.46
CA PRO A 294 -25.67 -44.94 -3.89
C PRO A 294 -25.31 -45.24 -5.35
N ALA A 295 -25.34 -44.23 -6.23
CA ALA A 295 -24.98 -44.38 -7.63
C ALA A 295 -23.45 -44.47 -7.85
N THR A 296 -22.67 -43.86 -6.97
CA THR A 296 -21.19 -43.83 -7.04
C THR A 296 -20.53 -44.06 -5.66
N PRO A 297 -20.77 -45.22 -5.03
CA PRO A 297 -20.43 -45.44 -3.62
C PRO A 297 -18.92 -45.44 -3.34
N THR A 298 -18.10 -45.72 -4.34
CA THR A 298 -16.63 -45.73 -4.29
C THR A 298 -15.99 -44.40 -4.72
N SER A 299 -16.78 -43.37 -5.06
CA SER A 299 -16.23 -42.05 -5.39
C SER A 299 -15.49 -41.47 -4.17
N MET A 300 -14.25 -41.00 -4.35
CA MET A 300 -13.53 -40.28 -3.30
C MET A 300 -14.14 -38.90 -3.04
N LEU A 301 -14.76 -38.28 -4.05
CA LEU A 301 -15.52 -37.05 -3.89
C LEU A 301 -16.90 -37.35 -3.29
N LYS A 302 -17.22 -36.72 -2.16
CA LYS A 302 -18.50 -36.82 -1.45
C LYS A 302 -19.20 -35.48 -1.33
N PHE A 303 -20.53 -35.50 -1.28
CA PHE A 303 -21.31 -34.31 -0.94
C PHE A 303 -21.36 -34.14 0.58
N LEU A 304 -21.11 -32.92 1.07
CA LEU A 304 -21.21 -32.63 2.49
C LEU A 304 -22.66 -32.80 2.96
N ALA A 305 -22.87 -33.67 3.95
CA ALA A 305 -24.12 -33.72 4.71
C ALA A 305 -24.02 -32.65 5.80
N ALA A 306 -24.78 -31.56 5.64
CA ALA A 306 -24.66 -30.39 6.51
C ALA A 306 -24.82 -30.74 8.00
N GLU A 307 -24.00 -30.13 8.86
CA GLU A 307 -24.08 -30.29 10.32
C GLU A 307 -25.48 -29.99 10.87
N MET A 308 -26.21 -29.08 10.22
CA MET A 308 -27.60 -28.76 10.50
C MET A 308 -28.50 -30.01 10.54
N LEU A 309 -28.24 -31.03 9.72
CA LEU A 309 -29.05 -32.25 9.71
C LEU A 309 -29.02 -32.96 11.08
N ARG A 310 -27.86 -33.00 11.75
CA ARG A 310 -27.73 -33.50 13.12
C ARG A 310 -28.30 -32.50 14.14
N GLY A 311 -27.99 -31.22 13.96
CA GLY A 311 -28.43 -30.11 14.82
C GLY A 311 -29.95 -30.00 14.96
N GLU A 312 -30.70 -30.22 13.88
CA GLU A 312 -32.15 -30.14 13.84
C GLU A 312 -32.85 -31.39 14.41
N GLY A 313 -32.09 -32.38 14.88
CA GLY A 313 -32.64 -33.57 15.54
C GLY A 313 -32.14 -34.88 14.93
N GLY A 314 -31.43 -34.85 13.81
CA GLY A 314 -30.93 -36.06 13.17
C GLY A 314 -30.05 -36.93 14.07
N ILE A 315 -30.17 -38.24 13.90
CA ILE A 315 -29.39 -39.25 14.64
C ILE A 315 -28.49 -40.04 13.71
N LEU A 316 -27.40 -40.60 14.26
CA LEU A 316 -26.48 -41.47 13.54
C LEU A 316 -26.64 -42.91 14.04
N LEU A 317 -26.82 -43.84 13.11
CA LEU A 317 -26.94 -45.27 13.37
C LEU A 317 -25.75 -46.02 12.78
N SER A 318 -25.15 -46.89 13.58
CA SER A 318 -24.07 -47.78 13.15
C SER A 318 -24.56 -48.79 12.09
N PRO A 319 -23.67 -49.56 11.45
CA PRO A 319 -24.06 -50.63 10.53
C PRO A 319 -25.04 -51.65 11.16
N GLU A 320 -24.91 -51.89 12.47
CA GLU A 320 -25.78 -52.76 13.28
C GLU A 320 -27.14 -52.12 13.59
N GLY A 321 -27.31 -50.81 13.32
CA GLY A 321 -28.56 -50.08 13.46
C GLY A 321 -28.77 -49.40 14.81
N SER A 322 -27.77 -49.38 15.69
CA SER A 322 -27.85 -48.71 16.99
C SER A 322 -27.22 -47.32 16.95
N ARG A 323 -27.68 -46.41 17.81
CA ARG A 323 -26.94 -45.17 18.10
C ARG A 323 -25.65 -45.52 18.87
N PHE A 324 -24.62 -44.69 18.73
CA PHE A 324 -23.30 -44.97 19.32
C PHE A 324 -22.54 -43.72 19.79
N VAL A 325 -23.10 -42.52 19.60
CA VAL A 325 -22.46 -41.25 19.94
C VAL A 325 -23.51 -40.17 20.17
N ASN A 326 -23.17 -39.16 20.96
CA ASN A 326 -23.92 -37.91 21.00
C ASN A 326 -23.64 -37.12 19.71
N GLU A 327 -24.64 -37.00 18.83
CA GLU A 327 -24.47 -36.37 17.51
C GLU A 327 -24.23 -34.85 17.56
N MET A 328 -24.34 -34.26 18.76
CA MET A 328 -24.09 -32.84 19.04
C MET A 328 -22.72 -32.57 19.67
N ASP A 329 -21.90 -33.61 19.88
CA ASP A 329 -20.51 -33.42 20.29
C ASP A 329 -19.65 -32.81 19.16
N THR A 330 -18.40 -32.50 19.48
CA THR A 330 -17.45 -31.90 18.51
C THR A 330 -17.26 -32.80 17.30
N ARG A 331 -16.97 -32.19 16.13
CA ARG A 331 -16.69 -32.92 14.89
C ARG A 331 -15.62 -34.00 15.07
N GLU A 332 -14.59 -33.69 15.85
CA GLU A 332 -13.54 -34.63 16.20
C GLU A 332 -14.09 -35.84 16.95
N HIS A 333 -14.86 -35.63 18.02
CA HIS A 333 -15.42 -36.73 18.82
C HIS A 333 -16.33 -37.64 17.98
N VAL A 334 -17.24 -37.04 17.20
CA VAL A 334 -18.17 -37.79 16.34
C VAL A 334 -17.42 -38.53 15.24
N SER A 335 -16.43 -37.89 14.59
CA SER A 335 -15.62 -38.54 13.55
C SER A 335 -14.80 -39.69 14.14
N ASN A 336 -14.18 -39.50 15.30
CA ASN A 336 -13.41 -40.55 15.99
C ASN A 336 -14.29 -41.71 16.44
N ALA A 337 -15.53 -41.44 16.89
CA ALA A 337 -16.49 -42.48 17.23
C ALA A 337 -16.84 -43.33 16.00
N ILE A 338 -17.07 -42.70 14.84
CA ILE A 338 -17.32 -43.42 13.59
C ILE A 338 -16.07 -44.20 13.16
N MET A 339 -14.89 -43.58 13.21
CA MET A 339 -13.64 -44.20 12.74
C MET A 339 -13.16 -45.38 13.60
N LYS A 340 -13.73 -45.58 14.79
CA LYS A 340 -13.54 -46.78 15.63
C LYS A 340 -14.41 -47.97 15.19
N LEU A 341 -15.44 -47.74 14.38
CA LEU A 341 -16.27 -48.81 13.81
C LEU A 341 -15.53 -49.50 12.65
N PRO A 342 -15.89 -50.76 12.31
CA PRO A 342 -15.35 -51.44 11.14
C PRO A 342 -15.60 -50.66 9.86
N THR A 343 -14.60 -50.62 8.97
CA THR A 343 -14.74 -50.04 7.63
C THR A 343 -15.67 -50.89 6.77
N ALA A 344 -16.36 -50.24 5.83
CA ALA A 344 -17.29 -50.90 4.90
C ALA A 344 -16.58 -51.52 3.67
N THR A 345 -15.30 -51.24 3.48
CA THR A 345 -14.48 -51.69 2.34
C THR A 345 -13.20 -52.36 2.84
N ASP A 346 -13.18 -53.70 2.85
CA ASP A 346 -12.04 -54.52 3.29
C ASP A 346 -11.24 -55.12 2.11
N GLY A 347 -11.09 -54.37 1.00
CA GLY A 347 -10.38 -54.84 -0.20
C GLY A 347 -9.56 -53.73 -0.87
N ASP A 348 -8.27 -54.02 -1.11
CA ASP A 348 -7.22 -53.22 -1.77
C ASP A 348 -6.69 -51.98 -1.02
N GLY A 349 -7.35 -51.52 0.05
CA GLY A 349 -6.83 -50.47 0.94
C GLY A 349 -6.80 -49.04 0.35
N VAL A 350 -7.53 -48.80 -0.75
CA VAL A 350 -7.54 -47.52 -1.48
C VAL A 350 -8.51 -46.50 -0.85
N ILE A 351 -9.64 -46.94 -0.30
CA ILE A 351 -10.69 -46.08 0.26
C ILE A 351 -11.02 -46.47 1.70
N LYS A 352 -10.97 -45.51 2.62
CA LYS A 352 -11.29 -45.64 4.05
C LYS A 352 -12.68 -45.07 4.32
N GLN A 353 -13.71 -45.91 4.21
CA GLN A 353 -15.13 -45.51 4.27
C GLN A 353 -15.91 -46.35 5.30
N TRP A 354 -16.94 -45.74 5.92
CA TRP A 354 -17.84 -46.38 6.88
C TRP A 354 -19.30 -46.32 6.40
N ASP A 355 -20.12 -47.26 6.86
CA ASP A 355 -21.53 -47.38 6.47
C ASP A 355 -22.47 -46.87 7.57
N ILE A 356 -22.45 -45.56 7.82
CA ILE A 356 -23.27 -44.93 8.85
C ILE A 356 -24.58 -44.45 8.23
N THR A 357 -25.70 -44.69 8.91
CA THR A 357 -26.98 -44.13 8.51
C THR A 357 -27.25 -42.84 9.27
N ILE A 358 -27.47 -41.73 8.54
CA ILE A 358 -28.09 -40.54 9.11
C ILE A 358 -29.61 -40.66 8.94
N LEU A 359 -30.36 -40.46 10.03
CA LEU A 359 -31.82 -40.52 10.05
C LEU A 359 -32.39 -39.18 10.51
N LEU A 360 -33.38 -38.67 9.77
CA LEU A 360 -34.09 -37.43 10.05
C LEU A 360 -35.57 -37.71 10.22
N ASP A 361 -36.12 -37.28 11.36
CA ASP A 361 -37.55 -37.38 11.65
C ASP A 361 -38.36 -36.30 10.90
N PRO A 362 -39.70 -36.33 10.93
CA PRO A 362 -40.54 -35.32 10.30
C PRO A 362 -40.19 -33.89 10.71
N GLY A 363 -39.88 -33.68 12.00
CA GLY A 363 -39.57 -32.38 12.55
C GLY A 363 -38.22 -31.84 12.10
N ALA A 364 -37.15 -32.65 12.21
CA ALA A 364 -35.82 -32.33 11.69
C ALA A 364 -35.81 -32.11 10.17
N SER A 365 -36.64 -32.86 9.45
CA SER A 365 -36.77 -32.77 7.99
C SER A 365 -37.52 -31.50 7.57
N ALA A 366 -38.60 -31.12 8.27
CA ALA A 366 -39.30 -29.86 8.06
C ALA A 366 -38.40 -28.65 8.34
N ALA A 367 -37.62 -28.73 9.43
CA ALA A 367 -36.62 -27.73 9.80
C ALA A 367 -35.54 -27.51 8.73
N SER A 368 -35.18 -28.59 8.04
CA SER A 368 -34.10 -28.66 7.05
C SER A 368 -34.61 -28.67 5.61
N ALA A 369 -35.89 -28.34 5.36
CA ALA A 369 -36.57 -28.55 4.09
C ALA A 369 -35.83 -27.93 2.88
N ASN A 370 -35.19 -26.78 3.07
CA ASN A 370 -34.40 -26.09 2.05
C ASN A 370 -33.20 -26.92 1.53
N HIS A 371 -32.73 -27.91 2.29
CA HIS A 371 -31.63 -28.80 1.90
C HIS A 371 -32.12 -30.20 1.51
N ILE A 372 -33.17 -30.71 2.17
CA ILE A 372 -33.75 -32.04 1.92
C ILE A 372 -34.10 -32.21 0.44
N GLY A 373 -34.79 -31.23 -0.16
CA GLY A 373 -35.21 -31.34 -1.56
C GLY A 373 -34.04 -31.51 -2.54
N PHE A 374 -32.89 -30.88 -2.27
CA PHE A 374 -31.68 -31.07 -3.08
C PHE A 374 -31.07 -32.47 -2.87
N TYR A 375 -30.97 -32.92 -1.63
CA TYR A 375 -30.40 -34.24 -1.30
C TYR A 375 -31.28 -35.39 -1.81
N GLU A 376 -32.60 -35.25 -1.75
CA GLU A 376 -33.56 -36.20 -2.30
C GLU A 376 -33.48 -36.22 -3.83
N TRP A 377 -33.47 -35.06 -4.48
CA TRP A 377 -33.30 -34.95 -5.93
C TRP A 377 -31.98 -35.59 -6.42
N LYS A 378 -30.91 -35.47 -5.63
CA LYS A 378 -29.63 -36.14 -5.87
C LYS A 378 -29.59 -37.62 -5.49
N GLY A 379 -30.64 -38.16 -4.85
CA GLY A 379 -30.67 -39.54 -4.37
C GLY A 379 -29.80 -39.82 -3.14
N LEU A 380 -29.30 -38.78 -2.46
CA LEU A 380 -28.45 -38.89 -1.26
C LEU A 380 -29.27 -39.14 0.01
N LEU A 381 -30.51 -38.61 0.04
CA LEU A 381 -31.52 -38.93 1.04
C LEU A 381 -32.69 -39.65 0.39
N LYS A 382 -33.23 -40.64 1.09
CA LYS A 382 -34.41 -41.40 0.66
C LYS A 382 -35.50 -41.30 1.72
N LYS A 383 -36.71 -40.95 1.29
CA LYS A 383 -37.91 -41.01 2.10
C LYS A 383 -38.38 -42.45 2.28
N VAL A 384 -38.56 -42.90 3.52
CA VAL A 384 -39.00 -44.26 3.88
C VAL A 384 -39.98 -44.20 5.06
N LYS A 385 -40.75 -45.27 5.31
CA LYS A 385 -41.54 -45.36 6.54
C LYS A 385 -40.72 -46.00 7.66
N VAL A 386 -41.03 -45.66 8.92
CA VAL A 386 -40.34 -46.25 10.08
C VAL A 386 -40.44 -47.78 10.07
N ARG A 387 -41.59 -48.35 9.68
CA ARG A 387 -41.77 -49.81 9.55
C ARG A 387 -40.84 -50.49 8.54
N ASP A 388 -40.29 -49.73 7.59
CA ASP A 388 -39.42 -50.26 6.54
C ASP A 388 -37.94 -50.28 6.99
N LEU A 389 -37.63 -49.76 8.18
CA LEU A 389 -36.30 -49.82 8.78
C LEU A 389 -35.97 -51.22 9.33
N LYS A 390 -34.68 -51.50 9.54
CA LYS A 390 -34.26 -52.73 10.23
C LYS A 390 -34.78 -52.73 11.69
N PRO A 391 -35.09 -53.90 12.29
CA PRO A 391 -35.60 -53.96 13.67
C PRO A 391 -34.74 -53.23 14.71
N ALA A 392 -33.41 -53.32 14.59
CA ALA A 392 -32.49 -52.60 15.48
C ALA A 392 -32.59 -51.07 15.34
N GLN A 393 -32.80 -50.57 14.12
CA GLN A 393 -32.97 -49.14 13.84
C GLN A 393 -34.31 -48.64 14.40
N ILE A 394 -35.39 -49.42 14.27
CA ILE A 394 -36.68 -49.09 14.89
C ILE A 394 -36.53 -48.98 16.41
N ALA A 395 -35.85 -49.95 17.04
CA ALA A 395 -35.61 -49.92 18.48
C ALA A 395 -34.79 -48.68 18.92
N ALA A 396 -33.78 -48.30 18.14
CA ALA A 396 -32.98 -47.10 18.41
C ALA A 396 -33.80 -45.80 18.27
N VAL A 397 -34.65 -45.71 17.22
CA VAL A 397 -35.56 -44.59 16.99
C VAL A 397 -36.58 -44.48 18.14
N ASP A 398 -37.22 -45.57 18.52
CA ASP A 398 -38.21 -45.59 19.61
C ASP A 398 -37.58 -45.19 20.96
N LYS A 399 -36.37 -45.68 21.24
CA LYS A 399 -35.63 -45.35 22.46
C LYS A 399 -35.28 -43.86 22.51
N TYR A 400 -34.78 -43.30 21.41
CA TYR A 400 -34.45 -41.87 21.34
C TYR A 400 -35.71 -41.00 21.41
N ALA A 401 -36.76 -41.34 20.65
CA ALA A 401 -38.05 -40.65 20.69
C ALA A 401 -38.66 -40.63 22.09
N LYS A 402 -38.53 -41.72 22.86
CA LYS A 402 -38.98 -41.80 24.24
C LYS A 402 -38.21 -40.83 25.15
N ALA A 403 -36.88 -40.83 25.07
CA ALA A 403 -36.04 -39.89 25.83
C ALA A 403 -36.38 -38.43 25.47
N VAL A 404 -36.64 -38.13 24.18
CA VAL A 404 -37.07 -36.81 23.71
C VAL A 404 -38.41 -36.40 24.33
N ALA A 405 -39.40 -37.29 24.36
CA ALA A 405 -40.73 -37.04 24.93
C ALA A 405 -40.70 -36.86 26.46
N GLU A 406 -39.82 -37.58 27.17
CA GLU A 406 -39.73 -37.57 28.63
C GLU A 406 -38.91 -36.40 29.19
N GLY A 407 -38.24 -35.60 28.36
CA GLY A 407 -37.36 -34.54 28.86
C GLY A 407 -36.05 -35.04 29.48
N THR A 408 -35.72 -36.33 29.35
CA THR A 408 -34.55 -36.97 29.98
C THR A 408 -33.33 -37.01 29.06
N ASP A 409 -32.11 -36.90 29.61
CA ASP A 409 -30.88 -37.07 28.83
C ASP A 409 -30.89 -38.46 28.17
N ASP A 410 -30.48 -38.54 26.90
CA ASP A 410 -30.38 -39.84 26.23
C ASP A 410 -29.16 -40.64 26.73
N GLU A 411 -29.03 -41.88 26.26
CA GLU A 411 -27.94 -42.77 26.70
C GLU A 411 -26.51 -42.29 26.38
N PHE A 412 -26.37 -41.24 25.57
CA PHE A 412 -25.10 -40.59 25.23
C PHE A 412 -24.97 -39.18 25.81
N GLY A 413 -25.92 -38.74 26.65
CA GLY A 413 -25.91 -37.41 27.27
C GLY A 413 -26.31 -36.26 26.34
N ARG A 414 -27.00 -36.54 25.22
CA ARG A 414 -27.46 -35.50 24.29
C ARG A 414 -28.59 -34.68 24.90
N LYS A 415 -28.29 -33.42 25.22
CA LYS A 415 -29.27 -32.46 25.78
C LYS A 415 -30.05 -31.69 24.70
N GLN A 416 -29.40 -31.43 23.56
CA GLN A 416 -29.95 -30.64 22.45
C GLN A 416 -30.70 -31.56 21.48
N ARG A 417 -32.03 -31.42 21.43
CA ARG A 417 -32.94 -32.34 20.71
C ARG A 417 -33.39 -31.83 19.34
N GLY A 418 -32.95 -30.63 18.96
CA GLY A 418 -33.37 -29.97 17.74
C GLY A 418 -34.89 -29.80 17.68
N ARG A 419 -35.47 -30.05 16.51
CA ARG A 419 -36.91 -30.01 16.23
C ARG A 419 -37.52 -31.41 16.12
N TRP A 420 -36.98 -32.40 16.83
CA TRP A 420 -37.51 -33.77 16.81
C TRP A 420 -38.97 -33.83 17.30
N THR A 421 -39.82 -34.52 16.53
CA THR A 421 -41.28 -34.63 16.77
C THR A 421 -41.80 -36.05 16.76
N LEU A 422 -41.04 -37.01 16.24
CA LEU A 422 -41.48 -38.40 16.15
C LEU A 422 -41.71 -39.01 17.53
N LYS A 423 -42.89 -39.60 17.73
CA LYS A 423 -43.26 -40.31 18.95
C LYS A 423 -42.60 -41.69 19.01
N ALA A 424 -42.52 -42.28 20.20
CA ALA A 424 -42.01 -43.64 20.38
C ALA A 424 -43.12 -44.70 20.21
N GLY A 425 -42.75 -45.89 19.73
CA GLY A 425 -43.62 -47.06 19.69
C GLY A 425 -44.47 -47.15 18.42
N ASP A 426 -45.51 -47.98 18.45
CA ASP A 426 -46.25 -48.35 17.23
C ASP A 426 -46.96 -47.18 16.53
N GLU A 427 -47.17 -46.06 17.23
CA GLU A 427 -47.75 -44.83 16.66
C GLU A 427 -46.89 -44.23 15.54
N ASN A 428 -45.57 -44.51 15.48
CA ASN A 428 -44.68 -43.92 14.49
C ASN A 428 -44.45 -44.77 13.23
N ARG A 429 -45.01 -45.99 13.15
CA ARG A 429 -44.64 -46.98 12.12
C ARG A 429 -44.95 -46.54 10.70
N ASP A 430 -46.06 -45.81 10.54
CA ASP A 430 -46.51 -45.27 9.26
C ASP A 430 -46.01 -43.85 8.98
N GLU A 431 -45.27 -43.24 9.91
CA GLU A 431 -44.66 -41.92 9.72
C GLU A 431 -43.53 -41.98 8.69
N ASP A 432 -43.43 -40.92 7.91
CA ASP A 432 -42.38 -40.78 6.91
C ASP A 432 -41.13 -40.15 7.51
N ILE A 433 -39.97 -40.76 7.28
CA ILE A 433 -38.65 -40.29 7.70
C ILE A 433 -37.70 -40.25 6.50
N TYR A 434 -36.57 -39.55 6.64
CA TYR A 434 -35.49 -39.60 5.65
C TYR A 434 -34.28 -40.33 6.20
N ILE A 435 -33.68 -41.18 5.35
CA ILE A 435 -32.41 -41.85 5.64
C ILE A 435 -31.38 -41.57 4.54
N GLY A 436 -30.11 -41.50 4.92
CA GLY A 436 -28.98 -41.41 3.99
C GLY A 436 -27.75 -42.13 4.54
N ARG A 437 -26.85 -42.52 3.63
CA ARG A 437 -25.57 -43.14 4.01
C ARG A 437 -24.51 -42.06 4.11
N VAL A 438 -23.76 -42.03 5.21
CA VAL A 438 -22.72 -41.04 5.46
C VAL A 438 -21.42 -41.69 5.96
N THR A 439 -20.31 -41.01 5.72
CA THR A 439 -18.96 -41.40 6.18
C THR A 439 -18.20 -40.14 6.62
N PRO A 440 -17.20 -40.24 7.51
CA PRO A 440 -16.25 -39.17 7.75
C PRO A 440 -15.50 -38.80 6.48
N ILE A 441 -15.24 -37.51 6.30
CA ILE A 441 -14.62 -36.94 5.11
C ILE A 441 -13.62 -35.85 5.48
N THR A 442 -12.52 -35.73 4.72
CA THR A 442 -11.69 -34.53 4.78
C THR A 442 -12.41 -33.36 4.10
N HIS A 443 -12.28 -32.19 4.69
CA HIS A 443 -13.04 -31.02 4.25
C HIS A 443 -12.15 -29.83 3.91
N PHE A 444 -11.22 -29.47 4.79
CA PHE A 444 -10.38 -28.29 4.67
C PHE A 444 -8.99 -28.55 5.27
N THR A 445 -7.93 -28.05 4.65
CA THR A 445 -6.56 -28.12 5.18
C THR A 445 -6.14 -26.77 5.75
N MET A 446 -5.91 -26.69 7.06
CA MET A 446 -5.47 -25.45 7.72
C MET A 446 -3.98 -25.19 7.55
N GLY A 447 -3.20 -26.23 7.27
CA GLY A 447 -1.80 -26.12 6.90
C GLY A 447 -1.61 -25.77 5.44
N GLY A 448 -0.47 -25.13 5.17
CA GLY A 448 -0.08 -24.69 3.84
C GLY A 448 1.22 -23.90 3.87
N VAL A 449 1.47 -23.10 2.83
CA VAL A 449 2.66 -22.24 2.77
C VAL A 449 2.61 -21.10 3.78
N ALA A 450 3.76 -20.77 4.36
CA ALA A 450 3.94 -19.64 5.24
C ALA A 450 3.78 -18.33 4.49
N ILE A 451 2.96 -17.43 5.07
CA ILE A 451 2.77 -16.07 4.60
C ILE A 451 2.88 -15.08 5.75
N ASP A 452 3.21 -13.84 5.43
CA ASP A 452 3.04 -12.71 6.32
C ASP A 452 1.67 -12.01 6.13
N GLU A 453 1.43 -10.93 6.86
CA GLU A 453 0.20 -10.13 6.79
C GLU A 453 -0.03 -9.45 5.44
N LYS A 454 1.02 -9.38 4.59
CA LYS A 454 0.99 -8.89 3.21
C LYS A 454 0.84 -10.01 2.18
N ALA A 455 0.57 -11.24 2.63
CA ALA A 455 0.39 -12.42 1.78
C ALA A 455 1.63 -12.79 0.93
N ARG A 456 2.83 -12.35 1.33
CA ARG A 456 4.09 -12.75 0.69
C ARG A 456 4.48 -14.13 1.16
N VAL A 457 4.88 -15.01 0.25
CA VAL A 457 5.32 -16.37 0.63
C VAL A 457 6.67 -16.28 1.32
N LEU A 458 6.83 -16.98 2.44
CA LEU A 458 8.03 -16.93 3.26
C LEU A 458 8.92 -18.16 3.02
N MET A 459 10.23 -17.94 3.00
CA MET A 459 11.26 -18.97 3.05
C MET A 459 12.09 -18.84 4.32
N LYS A 460 12.74 -19.93 4.72
CA LYS A 460 13.70 -19.90 5.81
C LYS A 460 15.05 -19.38 5.33
N ASN A 461 15.57 -18.35 6.01
CA ASN A 461 16.92 -17.84 5.87
C ASN A 461 17.56 -17.76 7.27
N ASP A 462 18.52 -18.65 7.55
CA ASP A 462 18.99 -18.96 8.90
C ASP A 462 17.83 -19.30 9.86
N ASP A 463 17.72 -18.59 10.99
CA ASP A 463 16.65 -18.76 11.99
C ASP A 463 15.48 -17.80 11.80
N LYS A 464 15.39 -17.09 10.66
CA LYS A 464 14.32 -16.14 10.35
C LYS A 464 13.55 -16.55 9.10
N LEU A 465 12.25 -16.24 9.09
CA LEU A 465 11.46 -16.28 7.88
C LEU A 465 11.57 -14.95 7.13
N VAL A 466 11.83 -15.02 5.84
CA VAL A 466 11.93 -13.86 4.94
C VAL A 466 11.08 -14.09 3.70
N PRO A 467 10.50 -13.04 3.09
CA PRO A 467 9.73 -13.16 1.86
C PRO A 467 10.55 -13.70 0.68
N ILE A 468 9.91 -14.52 -0.16
CA ILE A 468 10.39 -14.90 -1.50
C ILE A 468 9.95 -13.80 -2.47
N PRO A 469 10.87 -13.02 -3.07
CA PRO A 469 10.51 -11.95 -3.99
C PRO A 469 9.72 -12.47 -5.20
N GLY A 470 8.71 -11.71 -5.62
CA GLY A 470 7.86 -12.05 -6.76
C GLY A 470 6.80 -13.13 -6.50
N LEU A 471 6.70 -13.67 -5.28
CA LEU A 471 5.81 -14.79 -4.95
C LEU A 471 4.82 -14.49 -3.80
N PHE A 472 3.53 -14.63 -4.11
CA PHE A 472 2.41 -14.39 -3.20
C PHE A 472 1.51 -15.61 -3.10
N ALA A 473 0.76 -15.74 -2.01
CA ALA A 473 -0.21 -16.81 -1.86
C ALA A 473 -1.44 -16.39 -1.04
N ALA A 474 -2.62 -16.89 -1.43
CA ALA A 474 -3.87 -16.58 -0.74
C ALA A 474 -4.89 -17.73 -0.81
N GLY A 475 -5.72 -17.84 0.23
CA GLY A 475 -6.71 -18.91 0.39
C GLY A 475 -6.10 -20.18 0.98
N GLU A 476 -6.80 -21.31 0.85
CA GLU A 476 -6.46 -22.60 1.50
C GLU A 476 -5.09 -23.22 1.09
N ILE A 477 -4.35 -22.59 0.17
CA ILE A 477 -2.95 -22.94 -0.10
C ILE A 477 -2.00 -22.48 1.04
N THR A 478 -2.45 -21.54 1.88
CA THR A 478 -1.64 -20.92 2.95
C THR A 478 -1.91 -21.57 4.31
N GLY A 479 -0.91 -21.49 5.20
CA GLY A 479 -1.00 -21.95 6.58
C GLY A 479 -0.94 -20.82 7.61
N GLY A 480 -1.28 -21.12 8.86
CA GLY A 480 -1.08 -20.21 10.02
C GLY A 480 -2.31 -19.42 10.46
N ILE A 481 -3.28 -19.20 9.58
CA ILE A 481 -4.48 -18.41 9.87
C ILE A 481 -5.44 -19.14 10.82
N HIS A 482 -5.67 -20.44 10.60
CA HIS A 482 -6.74 -21.19 11.29
C HIS A 482 -6.24 -22.15 12.37
N GLY A 483 -4.93 -22.29 12.55
CA GLY A 483 -4.33 -23.19 13.55
C GLY A 483 -4.91 -24.61 13.52
N ASP A 484 -5.43 -25.07 14.67
CA ASP A 484 -5.96 -26.41 14.87
C ASP A 484 -7.32 -26.66 14.20
N ASN A 485 -8.13 -25.61 14.01
CA ASN A 485 -9.47 -25.75 13.45
C ASN A 485 -9.97 -24.44 12.85
N ARG A 486 -10.54 -24.54 11.65
CA ARG A 486 -11.20 -23.43 10.97
C ARG A 486 -12.65 -23.24 11.43
N LEU A 487 -13.03 -21.99 11.74
CA LEU A 487 -14.42 -21.58 11.93
C LEU A 487 -15.24 -21.61 10.62
N GLY A 488 -16.49 -22.05 10.71
CA GLY A 488 -17.42 -22.05 9.58
C GLY A 488 -17.56 -20.66 8.98
N GLY A 489 -17.53 -20.53 7.66
CA GLY A 489 -17.60 -19.24 6.96
C GLY A 489 -16.28 -18.46 6.86
N SER A 490 -15.26 -18.79 7.67
CA SER A 490 -13.96 -18.11 7.62
C SER A 490 -13.09 -18.49 6.41
N SER A 491 -13.40 -19.60 5.71
CA SER A 491 -12.72 -19.99 4.46
C SER A 491 -13.08 -19.10 3.27
N LEU A 492 -14.32 -18.61 3.19
CA LEU A 492 -14.66 -17.62 2.17
C LEU A 492 -14.07 -16.25 2.54
N LEU A 493 -14.05 -15.94 3.83
CA LEU A 493 -13.49 -14.69 4.32
C LEU A 493 -11.99 -14.58 4.06
N GLU A 494 -11.20 -15.61 4.38
CA GLU A 494 -9.75 -15.59 4.11
C GLU A 494 -9.47 -15.39 2.61
N CYS A 495 -10.28 -16.02 1.75
CA CYS A 495 -10.11 -15.93 0.31
C CYS A 495 -10.29 -14.49 -0.15
N VAL A 496 -11.26 -13.76 0.40
CA VAL A 496 -11.48 -12.35 0.03
C VAL A 496 -10.43 -11.45 0.67
N VAL A 497 -10.16 -11.58 1.97
CA VAL A 497 -9.21 -10.71 2.69
C VAL A 497 -7.79 -10.88 2.15
N TYR A 498 -7.27 -12.10 2.15
CA TYR A 498 -5.91 -12.36 1.67
C TYR A 498 -5.82 -12.39 0.15
N GLY A 499 -6.89 -12.75 -0.57
CA GLY A 499 -6.91 -12.62 -2.03
C GLY A 499 -6.78 -11.16 -2.46
N ARG A 500 -7.56 -10.25 -1.86
CA ARG A 500 -7.41 -8.81 -2.13
C ARG A 500 -6.07 -8.28 -1.63
N THR A 501 -5.62 -8.68 -0.44
CA THR A 501 -4.29 -8.30 0.06
C THR A 501 -3.20 -8.69 -0.94
N ALA A 502 -3.14 -9.96 -1.34
CA ALA A 502 -2.17 -10.46 -2.31
C ALA A 502 -2.33 -9.78 -3.68
N GLY A 503 -3.55 -9.49 -4.13
CA GLY A 503 -3.80 -8.77 -5.38
C GLY A 503 -3.31 -7.31 -5.36
N ALA A 504 -3.40 -6.63 -4.22
CA ALA A 504 -2.83 -5.31 -4.03
C ALA A 504 -1.31 -5.37 -3.93
N GLU A 505 -0.78 -6.28 -3.11
CA GLU A 505 0.64 -6.42 -2.84
C GLU A 505 1.42 -6.97 -4.04
N VAL A 506 0.84 -7.81 -4.90
CA VAL A 506 1.53 -8.30 -6.11
C VAL A 506 1.77 -7.19 -7.13
N VAL A 507 0.84 -6.22 -7.22
CA VAL A 507 1.02 -5.00 -8.03
C VAL A 507 1.95 -4.03 -7.32
N GLY A 508 1.76 -3.87 -6.01
CA GLY A 508 2.63 -3.12 -5.13
C GLY A 508 4.06 -3.67 -5.09
N SER A 509 4.28 -4.95 -5.39
CA SER A 509 5.59 -5.61 -5.41
C SER A 509 6.21 -5.78 -6.78
N ALA A 510 5.42 -5.73 -7.84
CA ALA A 510 5.94 -5.27 -9.12
C ALA A 510 6.37 -3.79 -9.05
N GLN A 511 5.86 -3.02 -8.08
CA GLN A 511 6.36 -1.69 -7.69
C GLN A 511 7.39 -1.72 -6.52
N CYS A 512 7.50 -2.81 -5.73
CA CYS A 512 8.32 -2.96 -4.49
C CYS A 512 9.51 -3.91 -4.70
N GLU A 513 9.63 -4.58 -5.86
CA GLU A 513 10.93 -5.00 -6.41
C GLU A 513 11.81 -3.76 -6.72
N PHE A 514 11.20 -2.57 -6.75
CA PHE A 514 11.90 -1.28 -6.63
C PHE A 514 12.08 -0.77 -5.21
N GLN A 515 11.59 -1.44 -4.17
CA GLN A 515 11.75 -0.99 -2.77
C GLN A 515 12.79 -1.78 -1.99
N TYR A 516 13.13 -2.99 -2.46
CA TYR A 516 14.43 -3.63 -2.16
C TYR A 516 15.51 -3.32 -3.21
N MET A 517 15.18 -2.49 -4.21
CA MET A 517 16.10 -1.85 -5.15
C MET A 517 15.69 -0.40 -5.42
N TYR A 518 15.41 0.41 -4.38
CA TYR A 518 15.36 1.85 -4.59
C TYR A 518 16.82 2.27 -4.68
N ASP A 519 17.35 2.33 -5.90
CA ASP A 519 18.73 2.73 -6.15
C ASP A 519 18.98 4.23 -5.89
N GLY A 520 18.07 4.89 -5.18
CA GLY A 520 17.86 6.33 -5.19
C GLY A 520 17.44 6.99 -3.88
N GLN A 521 16.64 6.32 -3.03
CA GLN A 521 16.01 6.94 -1.86
C GLN A 521 16.52 6.33 -0.56
N GLU A 522 17.16 7.15 0.27
CA GLU A 522 17.45 6.78 1.66
C GLU A 522 16.15 6.74 2.49
N GLU A 523 16.03 5.77 3.40
CA GLU A 523 14.88 5.69 4.30
C GLU A 523 14.84 6.91 5.24
N HIS A 524 13.63 7.41 5.52
CA HIS A 524 13.40 8.36 6.60
C HIS A 524 13.54 7.64 7.95
N ASP A 525 13.65 8.39 9.04
CA ASP A 525 13.43 7.80 10.37
C ASP A 525 11.94 7.48 10.51
N ASN A 526 11.56 6.21 10.28
CA ASN A 526 10.15 5.83 10.18
C ASN A 526 9.37 6.12 11.47
N LEU A 527 10.02 6.02 12.64
CA LEU A 527 9.36 6.37 13.91
C LEU A 527 9.05 7.86 14.00
N VAL A 528 9.97 8.72 13.53
CA VAL A 528 9.76 10.17 13.47
C VAL A 528 8.70 10.51 12.42
N TRP A 529 8.72 9.82 11.28
CA TRP A 529 7.71 9.96 10.23
C TRP A 529 6.31 9.67 10.75
N ASP A 530 6.10 8.49 11.34
CA ASP A 530 4.81 8.03 11.85
C ASP A 530 4.23 9.02 12.87
N LYS A 531 5.07 9.47 13.83
CA LYS A 531 4.66 10.47 14.82
C LYS A 531 4.22 11.78 14.16
N ASN A 532 4.99 12.27 13.19
CA ASN A 532 4.68 13.54 12.54
C ASN A 532 3.45 13.44 11.63
N ASP A 533 3.16 12.26 11.09
CA ASP A 533 1.94 12.00 10.33
C ASP A 533 0.71 11.99 11.27
N GLU A 534 0.79 11.31 12.42
CA GLU A 534 -0.24 11.36 13.48
C GLU A 534 -0.50 12.80 13.96
N ASP A 535 0.57 13.56 14.25
CA ASP A 535 0.49 14.96 14.67
C ASP A 535 -0.13 15.85 13.57
N PHE A 536 0.14 15.55 12.29
CA PHE A 536 -0.44 16.26 11.16
C PHE A 536 -1.93 15.93 10.98
N GLU A 537 -2.33 14.66 11.06
CA GLU A 537 -3.74 14.25 11.00
C GLU A 537 -4.56 14.95 12.10
N ALA A 538 -4.04 14.99 13.32
CA ALA A 538 -4.65 15.69 14.44
C ALA A 538 -4.80 17.20 14.17
N ALA A 539 -3.73 17.85 13.67
CA ALA A 539 -3.75 19.27 13.31
C ALA A 539 -4.77 19.56 12.19
N GLN A 540 -4.86 18.69 11.18
CA GLN A 540 -5.77 18.84 10.06
C GLN A 540 -7.24 18.81 10.50
N GLN A 541 -7.58 17.93 11.45
CA GLN A 541 -8.93 17.88 12.04
C GLN A 541 -9.26 19.18 12.77
N GLN A 542 -8.31 19.71 13.55
CA GLN A 542 -8.49 20.96 14.30
C GLN A 542 -8.73 22.16 13.36
N MET A 543 -7.98 22.25 12.27
CA MET A 543 -8.06 23.35 11.29
C MET A 543 -9.37 23.38 10.49
N ARG A 544 -10.06 22.24 10.41
CA ARG A 544 -11.39 22.09 9.76
C ARG A 544 -12.56 22.38 10.71
N LEU A 545 -12.31 22.54 12.02
CA LEU A 545 -13.38 22.82 12.97
C LEU A 545 -14.08 24.14 12.63
N LYS A 546 -15.41 24.12 12.61
CA LYS A 546 -16.23 25.32 12.37
C LYS A 546 -15.85 26.50 13.28
N ALA A 547 -15.43 26.21 14.52
CA ALA A 547 -14.96 27.23 15.46
C ALA A 547 -13.69 27.93 14.95
N PHE A 548 -12.73 27.18 14.39
CA PHE A 548 -11.51 27.74 13.82
C PHE A 548 -11.79 28.51 12.52
N CYS A 549 -12.62 27.96 11.63
CA CYS A 549 -13.10 28.68 10.43
C CYS A 549 -13.71 30.05 10.76
N ARG A 550 -14.55 30.12 11.81
CA ARG A 550 -15.13 31.40 12.28
C ARG A 550 -14.09 32.38 12.80
N LYS A 551 -12.99 31.89 13.39
CA LYS A 551 -11.88 32.77 13.80
C LYS A 551 -11.20 33.38 12.58
N VAL A 552 -10.97 32.59 11.53
CA VAL A 552 -10.41 33.10 10.26
C VAL A 552 -11.33 34.15 9.64
N GLU A 553 -12.64 33.90 9.58
CA GLU A 553 -13.62 34.89 9.11
C GLU A 553 -13.58 36.18 9.94
N GLY A 554 -13.64 36.06 11.27
CA GLY A 554 -13.58 37.21 12.18
C GLY A 554 -12.28 38.00 12.06
N PHE A 555 -11.15 37.30 11.84
CA PHE A 555 -9.86 37.91 11.60
C PHE A 555 -9.81 38.70 10.29
N VAL A 556 -10.31 38.13 9.18
CA VAL A 556 -10.42 38.86 7.90
C VAL A 556 -11.35 40.06 8.04
N GLN A 557 -12.51 39.89 8.67
CA GLN A 557 -13.44 40.99 8.94
C GLN A 557 -12.78 42.12 9.74
N GLN A 558 -11.95 41.79 10.73
CA GLN A 558 -11.19 42.79 11.50
C GLN A 558 -10.14 43.51 10.63
N LYS A 559 -9.41 42.79 9.78
CA LYS A 559 -8.37 43.37 8.92
C LYS A 559 -8.91 44.34 7.87
N PHE A 560 -10.06 44.01 7.27
CA PHE A 560 -10.68 44.83 6.22
C PHE A 560 -11.77 45.79 6.73
N GLY A 561 -12.24 45.62 7.97
CA GLY A 561 -13.32 46.44 8.55
C GLY A 561 -14.67 46.24 7.88
N ARG A 562 -14.88 45.10 7.21
CA ARG A 562 -16.08 44.76 6.43
C ARG A 562 -16.53 43.32 6.70
N PRO A 563 -17.83 42.99 6.57
CA PRO A 563 -18.29 41.61 6.70
C PRO A 563 -17.50 40.66 5.79
N ALA A 564 -17.08 39.54 6.36
CA ALA A 564 -16.30 38.53 5.66
C ALA A 564 -16.96 37.15 5.83
N THR A 565 -17.00 36.36 4.76
CA THR A 565 -17.63 35.03 4.73
C THR A 565 -16.69 34.02 4.09
N LEU A 566 -16.39 32.93 4.78
CA LEU A 566 -15.56 31.83 4.28
C LEU A 566 -16.28 31.11 3.14
N ILE A 567 -15.55 30.83 2.07
CA ILE A 567 -16.00 30.03 0.95
C ILE A 567 -15.43 28.61 1.13
N SER A 568 -16.31 27.62 1.07
CA SER A 568 -15.93 26.20 1.15
C SER A 568 -15.83 25.56 -0.23
N PRO A 569 -14.98 24.54 -0.43
CA PRO A 569 -14.08 23.95 0.57
C PRO A 569 -12.78 24.75 0.78
N LEU A 570 -12.17 24.61 1.96
CA LEU A 570 -10.79 25.07 2.18
C LEU A 570 -9.81 24.14 1.44
N ILE A 571 -8.66 24.67 1.03
CA ILE A 571 -7.63 23.92 0.30
C ILE A 571 -6.49 23.60 1.28
N ILE A 572 -6.12 22.33 1.39
CA ILE A 572 -4.98 21.89 2.21
C ILE A 572 -3.86 21.51 1.26
N GLY A 573 -2.84 22.36 1.18
CA GLY A 573 -1.61 22.07 0.45
C GLY A 573 -0.59 21.33 1.32
N GLY A 574 0.59 21.06 0.74
CA GLY A 574 1.66 20.32 1.42
C GLY A 574 2.21 21.04 2.66
N PHE A 575 2.27 22.38 2.65
CA PHE A 575 2.83 23.15 3.77
C PHE A 575 1.91 24.25 4.28
N ASN A 576 0.78 24.51 3.62
CA ASN A 576 -0.15 25.56 4.02
C ASN A 576 -1.61 25.14 3.86
N VAL A 577 -2.46 25.64 4.76
CA VAL A 577 -3.91 25.62 4.64
C VAL A 577 -4.37 26.97 4.12
N LEU A 578 -5.22 26.92 3.09
CA LEU A 578 -5.71 28.06 2.35
C LEU A 578 -7.22 28.21 2.56
N TYR A 579 -7.62 29.35 3.11
CA TYR A 579 -9.00 29.73 3.38
C TYR A 579 -9.42 30.83 2.41
N GLN A 580 -10.30 30.52 1.47
CA GLN A 580 -10.88 31.53 0.59
C GLN A 580 -11.98 32.28 1.34
N VAL A 581 -11.91 33.60 1.38
CA VAL A 581 -12.86 34.45 2.12
C VAL A 581 -13.38 35.55 1.21
N ARG A 582 -14.70 35.66 1.11
CA ARG A 582 -15.38 36.78 0.47
C ARG A 582 -15.45 37.95 1.43
N VAL A 583 -15.00 39.12 1.01
CA VAL A 583 -15.17 40.38 1.75
C VAL A 583 -16.19 41.23 1.03
N GLU A 584 -17.17 41.78 1.74
CA GLU A 584 -18.23 42.60 1.15
C GLU A 584 -17.66 43.81 0.39
N ASP A 585 -18.22 44.09 -0.79
CA ASP A 585 -17.79 45.15 -1.70
C ASP A 585 -16.31 45.09 -2.12
N MET A 586 -15.72 43.89 -2.15
CA MET A 586 -14.40 43.62 -2.70
C MET A 586 -14.46 42.51 -3.75
N SER A 587 -13.72 42.69 -4.84
CA SER A 587 -13.50 41.69 -5.87
C SER A 587 -12.07 41.86 -6.39
N PRO A 588 -11.25 40.79 -6.50
CA PRO A 588 -11.59 39.39 -6.24
C PRO A 588 -11.73 39.04 -4.73
N ASP A 589 -12.14 37.81 -4.43
CA ASP A 589 -12.10 37.25 -3.06
C ASP A 589 -10.65 37.23 -2.53
N VAL A 590 -10.45 37.08 -1.21
CA VAL A 590 -9.10 36.98 -0.61
C VAL A 590 -8.79 35.56 -0.17
N MET A 591 -7.51 35.20 -0.19
CA MET A 591 -6.97 33.95 0.30
C MET A 591 -6.19 34.20 1.59
N VAL A 592 -6.57 33.53 2.69
CA VAL A 592 -5.79 33.45 3.92
C VAL A 592 -4.98 32.16 3.90
N ARG A 593 -3.66 32.30 3.94
CA ARG A 593 -2.68 31.21 3.93
C ARG A 593 -2.05 31.09 5.31
N LEU A 594 -2.25 29.94 5.96
CA LEU A 594 -1.68 29.60 7.26
C LEU A 594 -0.75 28.39 7.10
N PRO A 595 0.45 28.37 7.72
CA PRO A 595 1.31 27.21 7.64
C PRO A 595 0.69 26.02 8.37
N CYS A 596 0.85 24.82 7.80
CA CYS A 596 0.39 23.57 8.40
C CYS A 596 1.16 23.31 9.71
N PRO A 597 0.45 23.13 10.85
CA PRO A 597 1.06 22.72 12.11
C PRO A 597 1.71 21.36 11.93
N SER A 598 2.77 21.11 12.69
CA SER A 598 3.56 19.86 12.67
C SER A 598 4.37 19.62 11.39
N LEU A 599 3.91 20.07 10.21
CA LEU A 599 4.68 19.99 8.95
C LEU A 599 5.72 21.11 8.81
N VAL A 600 5.35 22.35 9.15
CA VAL A 600 6.24 23.51 9.01
C VAL A 600 7.03 23.74 10.30
N GLN A 601 8.34 23.54 10.24
CA GLN A 601 9.22 23.58 11.43
C GLN A 601 9.67 25.00 11.82
N PHE A 602 9.62 25.94 10.88
CA PHE A 602 9.94 27.36 11.07
C PHE A 602 8.79 28.27 10.62
N PRO A 603 7.58 28.15 11.20
CA PRO A 603 6.37 28.72 10.60
C PRO A 603 6.41 30.25 10.52
N VAL A 604 7.05 30.93 11.47
CA VAL A 604 7.20 32.40 11.42
C VAL A 604 8.21 32.83 10.36
N GLU A 605 9.43 32.28 10.38
CA GLU A 605 10.47 32.62 9.40
C GLU A 605 9.99 32.34 7.97
N LYS A 606 9.48 31.13 7.73
CA LYS A 606 8.95 30.68 6.44
C LYS A 606 7.87 31.63 5.91
N THR A 607 6.88 31.98 6.73
CA THR A 607 5.80 32.88 6.32
C THR A 607 6.29 34.29 6.04
N MET A 608 7.18 34.84 6.87
CA MET A 608 7.71 36.19 6.66
C MET A 608 8.60 36.27 5.42
N TYR A 609 9.42 35.25 5.17
CA TYR A 609 10.31 35.19 4.00
C TYR A 609 9.52 34.99 2.70
N GLU A 610 8.49 34.14 2.70
CA GLU A 610 7.58 33.96 1.55
C GLU A 610 6.89 35.29 1.20
N ALA A 611 6.31 35.96 2.19
CA ALA A 611 5.62 37.23 1.98
C ALA A 611 6.56 38.34 1.49
N ALA A 612 7.77 38.42 2.06
CA ALA A 612 8.80 39.36 1.63
C ALA A 612 9.25 39.09 0.19
N THR A 613 9.46 37.83 -0.17
CA THR A 613 9.87 37.40 -1.51
C THR A 613 8.78 37.70 -2.54
N ALA A 614 7.53 37.29 -2.29
CA ALA A 614 6.41 37.56 -3.18
C ALA A 614 6.22 39.07 -3.42
N SER A 615 6.30 39.85 -2.33
CA SER A 615 6.26 41.31 -2.38
C SER A 615 7.41 41.92 -3.19
N PHE A 616 8.63 41.44 -3.01
CA PHE A 616 9.80 41.92 -3.73
C PHE A 616 9.66 41.63 -5.24
N LEU A 617 9.29 40.40 -5.60
CA LEU A 617 9.13 39.96 -6.98
C LEU A 617 8.04 40.75 -7.71
N ALA A 618 6.88 40.96 -7.08
CA ALA A 618 5.79 41.74 -7.65
C ALA A 618 6.18 43.20 -7.96
N ARG A 619 7.22 43.74 -7.29
CA ARG A 619 7.73 45.11 -7.52
C ARG A 619 8.90 45.16 -8.50
N GLN A 620 9.80 44.19 -8.44
CA GLN A 620 11.07 44.21 -9.18
C GLN A 620 11.00 43.52 -10.54
N THR A 621 9.92 42.80 -10.81
CA THR A 621 9.72 42.05 -12.06
C THR A 621 8.37 42.37 -12.68
N LYS A 622 8.22 42.00 -13.95
CA LYS A 622 6.96 41.99 -14.71
C LYS A 622 6.21 40.67 -14.53
N LEU A 623 6.72 39.77 -13.69
CA LEU A 623 6.06 38.50 -13.38
C LEU A 623 4.76 38.77 -12.65
N ARG A 624 3.75 37.96 -12.96
CA ARG A 624 2.46 38.01 -12.29
C ARG A 624 2.58 37.29 -10.95
N VAL A 625 3.04 37.99 -9.92
CA VAL A 625 3.17 37.46 -8.56
C VAL A 625 2.10 38.10 -7.66
N PRO A 626 1.21 37.32 -7.03
CA PRO A 626 0.23 37.88 -6.10
C PRO A 626 0.93 38.52 -4.90
N SER A 627 0.83 39.85 -4.78
CA SER A 627 1.41 40.56 -3.65
C SER A 627 0.58 40.30 -2.39
N PRO A 628 1.21 39.96 -1.24
CA PRO A 628 0.53 39.95 0.04
C PRO A 628 -0.15 41.29 0.35
N LEU A 629 -1.42 41.24 0.77
CA LEU A 629 -2.19 42.38 1.29
C LEU A 629 -1.86 42.60 2.77
N PHE A 630 -1.82 41.51 3.54
CA PHE A 630 -1.43 41.49 4.94
C PHE A 630 -0.59 40.25 5.22
N PHE A 631 0.39 40.34 6.09
CA PHE A 631 1.10 39.18 6.61
C PHE A 631 1.68 39.53 7.98
N GLY A 632 2.00 38.52 8.78
CA GLY A 632 2.55 38.70 10.12
C GLY A 632 2.21 37.53 11.01
N LYS A 633 2.22 37.78 12.33
CA LYS A 633 1.84 36.80 13.35
C LYS A 633 0.67 37.32 14.15
N ASP A 634 -0.41 36.55 14.17
CA ASP A 634 -1.57 36.79 15.02
C ASP A 634 -1.46 35.94 16.31
N PRO A 635 -1.89 36.44 17.49
CA PRO A 635 -1.85 35.68 18.74
C PRO A 635 -2.71 34.41 18.73
N GLU A 636 -3.81 34.39 17.97
CA GLU A 636 -4.73 33.25 17.92
C GLU A 636 -4.51 32.35 16.70
N LEU A 637 -4.26 32.94 15.53
CA LEU A 637 -4.08 32.19 14.28
C LEU A 637 -2.62 31.81 14.00
N GLY A 638 -1.67 32.44 14.68
CA GLY A 638 -0.25 32.27 14.39
C GLY A 638 0.19 33.04 13.13
N PRO A 639 1.29 32.63 12.48
CA PRO A 639 1.76 33.27 11.26
C PRO A 639 0.77 33.12 10.10
N PHE A 640 0.57 34.19 9.32
CA PHE A 640 -0.41 34.22 8.24
C PHE A 640 0.05 35.08 7.05
N ILE A 641 -0.51 34.80 5.89
CA ILE A 641 -0.49 35.67 4.70
C ILE A 641 -1.93 35.83 4.20
N ILE A 642 -2.39 37.05 3.97
CA ILE A 642 -3.62 37.36 3.25
C ILE A 642 -3.22 37.96 1.90
N MET A 643 -3.72 37.39 0.82
CA MET A 643 -3.46 37.85 -0.54
C MET A 643 -4.73 37.77 -1.40
N GLU A 644 -4.73 38.42 -2.56
CA GLU A 644 -5.84 38.32 -3.50
C GLU A 644 -5.95 36.90 -4.08
N HIS A 645 -7.17 36.41 -4.25
CA HIS A 645 -7.43 35.20 -5.03
C HIS A 645 -7.25 35.51 -6.51
N TRP A 646 -6.42 34.71 -7.20
CA TRP A 646 -6.19 34.85 -8.64
C TRP A 646 -6.96 33.78 -9.41
N GLU A 647 -7.86 34.23 -10.29
CA GLU A 647 -8.58 33.34 -11.20
C GLU A 647 -7.60 32.64 -12.14
N ASN A 648 -7.76 31.32 -12.27
CA ASN A 648 -6.93 30.45 -13.08
C ASN A 648 -7.68 29.16 -13.43
N SER A 649 -7.11 28.39 -14.36
CA SER A 649 -7.67 27.13 -14.86
C SER A 649 -6.86 25.90 -14.43
N GLY A 650 -5.96 26.06 -13.46
CA GLY A 650 -5.06 25.02 -12.95
C GLY A 650 -3.57 25.40 -13.04
N SER A 651 -2.71 24.49 -12.56
CA SER A 651 -1.25 24.61 -12.66
C SER A 651 -0.69 24.03 -13.96
N ILE A 652 0.54 24.40 -14.31
CA ILE A 652 1.27 23.76 -15.41
C ILE A 652 1.44 22.26 -15.13
N SER A 653 1.73 21.83 -13.90
CA SER A 653 1.78 20.40 -13.58
C SER A 653 0.47 19.68 -13.94
N GLY A 654 -0.68 20.27 -13.59
CA GLY A 654 -2.00 19.72 -13.94
C GLY A 654 -2.26 19.66 -15.44
N ARG A 655 -1.75 20.63 -16.23
CA ARG A 655 -1.84 20.62 -17.70
C ARG A 655 -0.94 19.58 -18.35
N LEU A 656 0.26 19.39 -17.81
CA LEU A 656 1.30 18.54 -18.41
C LEU A 656 1.23 17.08 -17.96
N THR A 657 0.50 16.82 -16.89
CA THR A 657 0.33 15.45 -16.37
C THR A 657 -0.63 14.68 -17.25
N ARG A 658 -0.35 13.39 -17.45
CA ARG A 658 -1.28 12.44 -18.07
C ARG A 658 -2.64 12.53 -17.36
N SER A 659 -3.75 12.47 -18.07
CA SER A 659 -5.10 12.62 -17.49
C SER A 659 -5.36 11.62 -16.35
N ASN A 660 -5.08 12.07 -15.12
CA ASN A 660 -5.26 11.29 -13.92
C ASN A 660 -6.39 11.93 -13.11
N LYS A 661 -7.42 11.13 -12.81
CA LYS A 661 -8.58 11.58 -12.01
C LYS A 661 -8.31 11.48 -10.51
N ASP A 662 -7.18 10.89 -10.12
CA ASP A 662 -6.76 10.75 -8.74
C ASP A 662 -5.77 11.89 -8.37
N PRO A 663 -6.19 12.88 -7.55
CA PRO A 663 -5.34 14.00 -7.13
C PRO A 663 -4.21 13.60 -6.18
N SER A 664 -4.13 12.33 -5.75
CA SER A 664 -3.10 11.82 -4.84
C SER A 664 -1.97 11.05 -5.52
N VAL A 665 -2.02 10.86 -6.84
CA VAL A 665 -0.89 10.37 -7.63
C VAL A 665 0.03 11.55 -7.98
N PRO A 666 1.36 11.43 -7.80
CA PRO A 666 2.30 12.46 -8.22
C PRO A 666 2.11 12.86 -9.68
N HIS A 667 2.32 14.14 -9.95
CA HIS A 667 2.35 14.63 -11.32
C HIS A 667 3.55 14.00 -12.04
N VAL A 668 3.30 13.27 -13.12
CA VAL A 668 4.33 12.74 -14.03
C VAL A 668 4.03 13.29 -15.43
N LEU A 669 5.06 13.82 -16.10
CA LEU A 669 4.93 14.36 -17.46
C LEU A 669 4.33 13.31 -18.40
N ASP A 670 3.27 13.67 -19.14
CA ASP A 670 2.68 12.76 -20.13
C ASP A 670 3.70 12.40 -21.22
N SER A 671 4.06 11.12 -21.30
CA SER A 671 5.03 10.61 -22.27
C SER A 671 4.58 10.82 -23.71
N ASN A 672 3.28 10.95 -23.96
CA ASN A 672 2.69 11.17 -25.28
C ASN A 672 2.51 12.65 -25.62
N MET A 673 2.95 13.56 -24.75
CA MET A 673 2.77 14.98 -24.98
C MET A 673 3.47 15.41 -26.27
N PRO A 674 2.75 16.05 -27.22
CA PRO A 674 3.37 16.53 -28.45
C PRO A 674 4.47 17.55 -28.14
N GLU A 675 5.69 17.28 -28.62
CA GLU A 675 6.86 18.12 -28.36
C GLU A 675 6.64 19.61 -28.67
N PRO A 676 5.95 20.02 -29.77
CA PRO A 676 5.71 21.44 -30.03
C PRO A 676 4.82 22.12 -28.99
N ILE A 677 3.90 21.38 -28.37
CA ILE A 677 3.03 21.90 -27.31
C ILE A 677 3.85 22.08 -26.03
N LEU A 678 4.62 21.04 -25.67
CA LEU A 678 5.51 21.07 -24.51
C LEU A 678 6.52 22.21 -24.61
N GLU A 679 7.17 22.35 -25.76
CA GLU A 679 8.15 23.42 -26.03
C GLU A 679 7.52 24.81 -25.93
N ASN A 680 6.29 25.00 -26.40
CA ASN A 680 5.58 26.27 -26.29
C ASN A 680 5.30 26.64 -24.82
N ILE A 681 4.86 25.68 -24.01
CA ILE A 681 4.65 25.88 -22.57
C ILE A 681 5.99 26.18 -21.87
N TRP A 682 7.03 25.39 -22.15
CA TRP A 682 8.39 25.63 -21.64
C TRP A 682 8.99 26.95 -22.07
N THR A 683 8.68 27.45 -23.27
CA THR A 683 9.16 28.77 -23.70
C THR A 683 8.58 29.87 -22.82
N LYS A 684 7.32 29.75 -22.39
CA LYS A 684 6.69 30.69 -21.45
C LYS A 684 7.34 30.63 -20.07
N VAL A 685 7.59 29.42 -19.56
CA VAL A 685 8.23 29.22 -18.26
C VAL A 685 9.69 29.67 -18.26
N ALA A 686 10.43 29.40 -19.34
CA ALA A 686 11.81 29.84 -19.53
C ALA A 686 11.93 31.37 -19.45
N ARG A 687 10.99 32.13 -20.05
CA ARG A 687 10.95 33.60 -19.90
C ARG A 687 10.82 34.05 -18.45
N CYS A 688 10.02 33.33 -17.64
CA CYS A 688 9.90 33.64 -16.22
C CYS A 688 11.20 33.39 -15.47
N LEU A 689 11.86 32.25 -15.71
CA LEU A 689 13.16 31.94 -15.10
C LEU A 689 14.25 32.92 -15.52
N LEU A 690 14.25 33.36 -16.77
CA LEU A 690 15.18 34.37 -17.28
C LEU A 690 15.00 35.74 -16.64
N GLU A 691 13.78 36.10 -16.25
CA GLU A 691 13.50 37.32 -15.51
C GLU A 691 13.94 37.20 -14.04
N LEU A 692 13.66 36.07 -13.40
CA LEU A 692 14.13 35.78 -12.04
C LEU A 692 15.66 35.75 -11.94
N SER A 693 16.34 35.23 -12.96
CA SER A 693 17.81 35.10 -12.97
C SER A 693 18.55 36.44 -13.06
N GLN A 694 17.85 37.55 -13.34
CA GLN A 694 18.45 38.90 -13.32
C GLN A 694 18.53 39.49 -11.91
N LEU A 695 17.80 38.93 -10.95
CA LEU A 695 17.76 39.44 -9.59
C LEU A 695 19.06 39.10 -8.86
N ALA A 696 19.85 40.13 -8.59
CA ALA A 696 21.16 40.04 -7.99
C ALA A 696 21.13 40.43 -6.51
N PHE A 697 21.73 39.58 -5.66
CA PHE A 697 21.80 39.81 -4.22
C PHE A 697 23.25 39.85 -3.72
N PRO A 698 23.57 40.68 -2.72
CA PRO A 698 24.95 40.85 -2.25
C PRO A 698 25.44 39.74 -1.31
N ARG A 699 24.53 38.89 -0.81
CA ARG A 699 24.85 37.78 0.10
C ARG A 699 23.81 36.65 -0.01
N ILE A 700 24.13 35.48 0.51
CA ILE A 700 23.25 34.32 0.60
C ILE A 700 22.40 34.41 1.88
N GLY A 701 21.11 34.14 1.76
CA GLY A 701 20.13 34.26 2.84
C GLY A 701 18.70 34.43 2.34
N SER A 702 17.73 34.41 3.26
CA SER A 702 16.33 34.70 2.94
C SER A 702 16.02 36.20 3.00
N LEU A 703 15.10 36.64 2.13
CA LEU A 703 14.64 38.03 2.10
C LEU A 703 13.76 38.34 3.31
N LEU A 704 13.98 39.52 3.87
CA LEU A 704 13.16 40.12 4.92
C LEU A 704 12.74 41.51 4.51
N GLN A 705 11.53 41.90 4.92
CA GLN A 705 11.11 43.29 4.87
C GLN A 705 11.65 44.01 6.12
N THR A 706 12.62 44.90 5.95
CA THR A 706 13.26 45.64 7.06
C THR A 706 12.46 46.89 7.42
N VAL A 707 12.00 47.62 6.40
CA VAL A 707 11.08 48.76 6.48
C VAL A 707 10.01 48.55 5.42
N LYS A 708 8.85 49.20 5.57
CA LYS A 708 7.79 49.15 4.56
C LYS A 708 8.37 49.39 3.15
N ASP A 709 8.09 48.47 2.25
CA ASP A 709 8.54 48.46 0.85
C ASP A 709 10.07 48.34 0.62
N THR A 710 10.87 48.02 1.65
CA THR A 710 12.32 47.78 1.55
C THR A 710 12.65 46.33 1.93
N TYR A 711 13.43 45.65 1.09
CA TYR A 711 13.73 44.22 1.23
C TYR A 711 15.24 43.98 1.22
N GLU A 712 15.71 43.20 2.19
CA GLU A 712 17.13 42.88 2.35
C GLU A 712 17.31 41.39 2.63
N VAL A 713 18.45 40.84 2.21
CA VAL A 713 18.87 39.49 2.59
C VAL A 713 19.45 39.56 3.99
N ALA A 714 18.65 39.20 4.99
CA ALA A 714 19.00 39.37 6.41
C ALA A 714 18.68 38.15 7.29
N GLY A 715 17.90 37.18 6.79
CA GLY A 715 17.61 35.93 7.49
C GLY A 715 18.47 34.78 6.97
N ARG A 716 18.66 33.74 7.79
CA ARG A 716 19.22 32.47 7.30
C ARG A 716 18.38 31.89 6.18
N PRO A 717 18.99 31.15 5.23
CA PRO A 717 18.23 30.32 4.32
C PRO A 717 17.39 29.31 5.12
N VAL A 718 16.06 29.38 5.00
CA VAL A 718 15.15 28.32 5.45
C VAL A 718 14.86 27.44 4.24
N THR A 719 15.70 26.43 4.04
CA THR A 719 15.59 25.49 2.93
C THR A 719 14.53 24.42 3.22
N LEU A 720 14.06 23.76 2.17
CA LEU A 720 13.16 22.61 2.31
C LEU A 720 13.87 21.48 3.10
N ASN A 721 15.12 21.18 2.75
CA ASN A 721 15.94 20.17 3.41
C ASN A 721 16.12 20.46 4.91
N LEU A 722 16.26 21.73 5.32
CA LEU A 722 16.36 22.09 6.75
C LEU A 722 15.07 21.75 7.52
N THR A 723 13.92 21.94 6.89
CA THR A 723 12.61 21.59 7.47
C THR A 723 12.45 20.07 7.54
N GLU A 724 12.83 19.37 6.47
CA GLU A 724 12.81 17.92 6.39
C GLU A 724 13.76 17.27 7.39
N MET A 725 14.96 17.81 7.62
CA MET A 725 15.92 17.34 8.62
C MET A 725 15.31 17.24 10.02
N ILE A 726 14.53 18.23 10.44
CA ILE A 726 13.82 18.16 11.73
C ILE A 726 12.65 17.19 11.64
N ARG A 727 11.86 17.26 10.56
CA ARG A 727 10.61 16.50 10.41
C ARG A 727 10.81 15.01 10.12
N LEU A 728 11.89 14.61 9.47
CA LEU A 728 12.07 13.26 8.94
C LEU A 728 13.22 12.51 9.64
N ALA A 729 14.06 13.23 10.39
CA ALA A 729 15.21 12.66 11.10
C ALA A 729 15.37 13.20 12.54
N ASN A 730 14.44 14.04 13.03
CA ASN A 730 14.45 14.60 14.39
C ASN A 730 15.80 15.27 14.77
N ILE A 731 16.39 15.98 13.80
CA ILE A 731 17.69 16.61 13.98
C ILE A 731 17.59 17.78 14.97
N PRO A 732 18.53 17.93 15.94
CA PRO A 732 18.45 18.99 16.94
C PRO A 732 18.55 20.38 16.32
N ARG A 733 17.61 21.27 16.69
CA ARG A 733 17.58 22.65 16.20
C ARG A 733 18.84 23.45 16.50
N CYS A 734 19.56 23.10 17.56
CA CYS A 734 20.80 23.74 17.99
C CYS A 734 22.01 23.48 17.08
N ILE A 735 21.89 22.51 16.16
CA ILE A 735 22.90 22.20 15.13
C ILE A 735 22.69 23.05 13.87
N LEU A 736 21.49 23.61 13.70
CA LEU A 736 21.13 24.37 12.51
C LEU A 736 21.69 25.81 12.60
N PRO A 737 21.93 26.48 11.46
CA PRO A 737 22.42 27.86 11.44
C PRO A 737 21.55 28.80 12.27
N SER A 738 22.13 29.81 12.93
CA SER A 738 21.34 30.80 13.69
C SER A 738 20.42 31.60 12.76
N GLN A 739 19.29 32.09 13.30
CA GLN A 739 18.23 32.74 12.52
C GLN A 739 18.72 33.94 11.67
N ASP A 740 19.73 34.66 12.16
CA ASP A 740 20.33 35.85 11.57
C ASP A 740 21.56 35.57 10.68
N LYS A 741 21.95 34.29 10.52
CA LYS A 741 23.15 33.90 9.79
C LYS A 741 22.97 34.08 8.28
N THR A 742 23.78 34.93 7.67
CA THR A 742 23.94 35.06 6.21
C THR A 742 25.37 34.70 5.79
N TYR A 743 25.58 34.46 4.49
CA TYR A 743 26.88 34.01 3.96
C TYR A 743 27.35 34.92 2.82
N MET A 744 28.66 35.16 2.77
CA MET A 744 29.27 36.09 1.82
C MET A 744 29.92 35.38 0.64
N MET A 745 30.13 34.07 0.75
CA MET A 745 30.75 33.25 -0.29
C MET A 745 29.89 32.02 -0.62
N ALA A 746 29.94 31.56 -1.87
CA ALA A 746 29.29 30.32 -2.28
C ALA A 746 29.89 29.09 -1.57
N ASP A 747 31.22 29.05 -1.40
CA ASP A 747 31.92 27.96 -0.70
C ASP A 747 31.51 27.80 0.76
N GLU A 748 31.25 28.92 1.45
CA GLU A 748 30.72 28.90 2.82
C GLU A 748 29.37 28.18 2.86
N TRP A 749 28.51 28.44 1.87
CA TRP A 749 27.20 27.79 1.81
C TRP A 749 27.29 26.33 1.39
N TYR A 750 28.13 25.96 0.42
CA TYR A 750 28.39 24.55 0.09
C TYR A 750 28.92 23.77 1.30
N THR A 751 29.77 24.40 2.13
CA THR A 751 30.24 23.79 3.38
C THR A 751 29.08 23.53 4.33
N VAL A 752 28.19 24.49 4.53
CA VAL A 752 26.99 24.30 5.38
C VAL A 752 26.10 23.18 4.84
N LEU A 753 25.88 23.12 3.53
CA LEU A 753 25.12 22.04 2.90
C LEU A 753 25.75 20.66 3.14
N ALA A 754 27.08 20.55 3.01
CA ALA A 754 27.79 19.32 3.31
C ALA A 754 27.71 18.94 4.80
N GLU A 755 27.79 19.93 5.69
CA GLU A 755 27.62 19.75 7.13
C GLU A 755 26.20 19.33 7.52
N MET A 756 25.18 19.73 6.75
CA MET A 756 23.82 19.22 6.91
C MET A 756 23.73 17.72 6.60
N HIS A 757 24.44 17.23 5.58
CA HIS A 757 24.54 15.78 5.34
C HIS A 757 25.23 15.04 6.49
N ILE A 758 26.28 15.62 7.08
CA ILE A 758 26.91 15.07 8.30
C ILE A 758 25.92 15.09 9.47
N ALA A 759 25.11 16.14 9.62
CA ALA A 759 24.12 16.20 10.70
C ALA A 759 23.05 15.11 10.54
N GLN A 760 22.57 14.85 9.33
CA GLN A 760 21.68 13.70 9.06
C GLN A 760 22.35 12.39 9.45
N LEU A 761 23.59 12.17 9.02
CA LEU A 761 24.37 10.97 9.34
C LEU A 761 24.51 10.76 10.86
N VAL A 762 24.75 11.83 11.63
CA VAL A 762 24.89 11.76 13.08
C VAL A 762 23.56 11.51 13.78
N PHE A 763 22.52 12.26 13.42
CA PHE A 763 21.32 12.40 14.25
C PHE A 763 20.09 11.63 13.78
N GLN A 764 20.04 11.18 12.52
CA GLN A 764 18.99 10.27 12.08
C GLN A 764 19.19 8.93 12.81
N HIS A 765 18.40 8.71 13.86
CA HIS A 765 18.67 7.65 14.83
C HIS A 765 18.29 6.28 14.27
N ASN A 766 17.12 6.22 13.65
CA ASN A 766 16.58 4.99 13.09
C ASN A 766 16.73 4.98 11.57
N ASP A 767 16.83 3.78 11.01
CA ASP A 767 16.68 3.53 9.57
C ASP A 767 17.70 4.27 8.66
N LEU A 768 18.75 4.88 9.24
CA LEU A 768 19.81 5.55 8.47
C LEU A 768 20.58 4.57 7.59
N ALA A 769 20.88 3.38 8.10
CA ALA A 769 21.71 2.40 7.40
C ALA A 769 21.20 0.97 7.60
N THR A 770 21.21 0.19 6.52
CA THR A 770 20.69 -1.19 6.49
C THR A 770 21.75 -2.23 6.87
N SER A 771 23.03 -1.87 6.77
CA SER A 771 24.17 -2.71 7.11
C SER A 771 25.37 -1.85 7.55
N GLU A 772 26.40 -2.49 8.10
CA GLU A 772 27.64 -1.79 8.43
C GLU A 772 28.30 -1.19 7.18
N ASP A 773 28.29 -1.91 6.06
CA ASP A 773 28.92 -1.47 4.82
C ASP A 773 28.14 -0.33 4.14
N ASP A 774 26.80 -0.37 4.20
CA ASP A 774 25.97 0.79 3.85
C ASP A 774 26.33 2.00 4.73
N CYS A 775 26.45 1.82 6.06
CA CYS A 775 26.87 2.90 6.95
C CYS A 775 28.26 3.47 6.60
N ARG A 776 29.22 2.61 6.22
CA ARG A 776 30.55 3.02 5.74
C ARG A 776 30.48 3.79 4.42
N ASN A 777 29.67 3.35 3.46
CA ASN A 777 29.39 4.12 2.22
C ASN A 777 28.93 5.54 2.54
N LYS A 778 27.92 5.67 3.41
CA LYS A 778 27.34 6.95 3.81
C LYS A 778 28.32 7.85 4.55
N TYR A 779 29.19 7.26 5.36
CA TYR A 779 30.23 7.99 6.08
C TYR A 779 31.31 8.52 5.12
N VAL A 780 31.86 7.66 4.26
CA VAL A 780 32.95 8.02 3.35
C VAL A 780 32.49 9.09 2.35
N SER A 781 31.31 8.92 1.73
CA SER A 781 30.76 9.88 0.76
C SER A 781 30.64 11.29 1.36
N ARG A 782 30.04 11.40 2.56
CA ARG A 782 29.78 12.68 3.22
C ARG A 782 31.05 13.38 3.73
N GLN A 783 32.03 12.63 4.26
CA GLN A 783 33.30 13.20 4.70
C GLN A 783 34.10 13.77 3.51
N ILE A 784 34.20 13.00 2.43
CA ILE A 784 34.86 13.45 1.19
C ILE A 784 34.16 14.68 0.63
N PHE A 785 32.83 14.64 0.52
CA PHE A 785 32.05 15.75 -0.01
C PHE A 785 32.20 17.03 0.83
N ARG A 786 32.20 16.91 2.15
CA ARG A 786 32.46 18.05 3.06
C ARG A 786 33.86 18.62 2.87
N ARG A 787 34.88 17.79 2.72
CA ARG A 787 36.24 18.28 2.48
C ARG A 787 36.35 19.01 1.14
N LEU A 788 35.75 18.48 0.07
CA LEU A 788 35.69 19.16 -1.23
C LEU A 788 35.00 20.52 -1.09
N ALA A 789 33.91 20.61 -0.32
CA ALA A 789 33.20 21.87 -0.07
C ALA A 789 34.11 22.90 0.61
N ARG A 790 34.82 22.48 1.67
CA ARG A 790 35.73 23.35 2.43
C ARG A 790 36.92 23.84 1.62
N ASN A 791 37.38 23.04 0.67
CA ASN A 791 38.49 23.40 -0.23
C ASN A 791 38.05 24.32 -1.38
N GLY A 792 36.78 24.72 -1.46
CA GLY A 792 36.22 25.50 -2.57
C GLY A 792 36.19 24.74 -3.89
N GLN A 793 36.25 23.41 -3.84
CA GLN A 793 36.32 22.55 -5.03
C GLN A 793 34.94 22.31 -5.66
N LEU A 794 33.89 22.27 -4.83
CA LEU A 794 32.52 22.04 -5.33
C LEU A 794 31.97 23.21 -6.14
N SER A 795 32.24 24.46 -5.75
CA SER A 795 31.67 25.63 -6.45
C SER A 795 32.25 25.84 -7.85
N SER A 796 33.45 25.33 -8.12
CA SER A 796 34.16 25.42 -9.40
C SER A 796 34.05 24.15 -10.26
N PHE A 797 33.52 23.05 -9.73
CA PHE A 797 33.39 21.77 -10.44
C PHE A 797 32.62 21.93 -11.75
N GLY A 798 33.12 21.34 -12.85
CA GLY A 798 32.45 21.38 -14.15
C GLY A 798 32.39 22.74 -14.86
N PHE A 799 33.20 23.71 -14.41
CA PHE A 799 33.45 24.98 -15.12
C PHE A 799 34.87 25.00 -15.70
N SER A 800 35.24 26.08 -16.41
CA SER A 800 36.60 26.25 -16.96
C SER A 800 37.71 26.25 -15.88
N GLU A 801 37.35 26.52 -14.63
CA GLU A 801 38.23 26.57 -13.46
C GLU A 801 38.33 25.22 -12.72
N ASP A 802 37.60 24.19 -13.15
CA ASP A 802 37.70 22.83 -12.60
C ASP A 802 39.06 22.21 -12.97
N THR A 803 40.04 22.38 -12.10
CA THR A 803 41.42 21.91 -12.30
C THR A 803 41.77 20.71 -11.42
N TRP A 804 40.80 20.15 -10.70
CA TRP A 804 41.04 19.14 -9.66
C TRP A 804 40.28 17.83 -9.91
N SER A 805 39.12 17.87 -10.57
CA SER A 805 38.31 16.66 -10.75
C SER A 805 38.92 15.73 -11.79
N SER A 806 38.68 14.42 -11.69
CA SER A 806 39.09 13.48 -12.75
C SER A 806 38.46 13.85 -14.09
N GLN A 807 37.25 14.41 -14.10
CA GLN A 807 36.58 14.83 -15.32
C GLN A 807 37.29 15.99 -16.04
N SER A 808 37.97 16.87 -15.31
CA SER A 808 38.74 17.97 -15.93
C SER A 808 39.79 17.48 -16.92
N SER A 809 40.31 16.25 -16.74
CA SER A 809 41.24 15.62 -17.67
C SER A 809 40.57 15.05 -18.94
N ARG A 810 39.25 14.85 -18.91
CA ARG A 810 38.45 14.23 -19.98
C ARG A 810 37.79 15.28 -20.88
N ILE A 811 37.72 16.54 -20.44
CA ILE A 811 37.03 17.63 -21.14
C ILE A 811 38.02 18.77 -21.41
N LEU A 812 37.95 19.39 -22.59
CA LEU A 812 38.72 20.59 -22.89
C LEU A 812 38.15 21.79 -22.10
N LEU A 813 38.74 22.09 -20.95
CA LEU A 813 38.27 23.14 -20.02
C LEU A 813 38.10 24.52 -20.68
N GLU A 814 38.95 24.88 -21.64
CA GLU A 814 38.86 26.15 -22.40
C GLU A 814 37.55 26.31 -23.19
N THR A 815 36.82 25.22 -23.41
CA THR A 815 35.53 25.23 -24.11
C THR A 815 34.33 25.40 -23.18
N LEU A 816 34.53 25.23 -21.87
CA LEU A 816 33.49 25.39 -20.85
C LEU A 816 33.29 26.86 -20.48
N SER A 817 32.12 27.16 -19.95
CA SER A 817 31.80 28.50 -19.45
C SER A 817 32.50 28.78 -18.11
N PRO A 818 32.80 30.06 -17.82
CA PRO A 818 33.47 30.44 -16.57
C PRO A 818 32.58 30.23 -15.35
N CYS A 819 33.20 29.89 -14.22
CA CYS A 819 32.53 29.79 -12.94
C CYS A 819 32.02 31.18 -12.49
N PRO A 820 30.81 31.27 -11.89
CA PRO A 820 30.38 32.49 -11.21
C PRO A 820 31.35 32.90 -10.10
N SER A 821 31.44 34.20 -9.84
CA SER A 821 32.20 34.74 -8.71
C SER A 821 31.75 34.13 -7.38
N ASN A 822 32.70 33.65 -6.59
CA ASN A 822 32.45 33.07 -5.27
C ASN A 822 31.80 34.08 -4.30
N SER A 823 32.13 35.38 -4.42
CA SER A 823 31.62 36.45 -3.56
C SER A 823 30.35 37.14 -4.09
N GLY A 824 29.67 36.53 -5.05
CA GLY A 824 28.46 37.05 -5.67
C GLY A 824 28.70 38.00 -6.87
N PRO A 825 27.63 38.63 -7.39
CA PRO A 825 26.28 38.63 -6.84
C PRO A 825 25.59 37.26 -6.91
N PHE A 826 24.80 36.95 -5.88
CA PHE A 826 24.00 35.73 -5.71
C PHE A 826 22.64 35.84 -6.42
N ARG A 827 21.90 34.73 -6.52
CA ARG A 827 20.63 34.65 -7.28
C ARG A 827 19.51 34.03 -6.46
N LEU A 828 18.27 34.40 -6.79
CA LEU A 828 17.10 33.83 -6.12
C LEU A 828 16.94 32.35 -6.51
N TRP A 829 16.76 31.51 -5.51
CA TRP A 829 16.54 30.07 -5.65
C TRP A 829 15.39 29.64 -4.75
N GLY A 830 14.44 28.88 -5.29
CA GLY A 830 13.33 28.30 -4.55
C GLY A 830 13.40 26.78 -4.57
N ASP A 831 13.59 26.15 -3.42
CA ASP A 831 13.69 24.68 -3.35
C ASP A 831 12.38 23.99 -3.76
N ASP A 832 11.22 24.60 -3.48
CA ASP A 832 9.89 24.12 -3.92
C ASP A 832 9.37 24.84 -5.18
N PHE A 833 10.15 25.69 -5.85
CA PHE A 833 9.68 26.35 -7.09
C PHE A 833 9.67 25.37 -8.27
N ARG A 834 8.48 24.92 -8.67
CA ARG A 834 8.24 23.92 -9.72
C ARG A 834 7.01 24.24 -10.58
N ALA A 835 6.79 23.42 -11.62
CA ALA A 835 5.64 23.55 -12.52
C ALA A 835 4.27 23.60 -11.79
N GLY A 836 4.16 23.00 -10.61
CA GLY A 836 2.95 23.07 -9.77
C GLY A 836 2.63 24.46 -9.24
N ASN A 837 3.63 25.34 -9.11
CA ASN A 837 3.46 26.70 -8.56
C ASN A 837 3.25 27.76 -9.64
N ILE A 838 3.14 27.35 -10.92
CA ILE A 838 2.87 28.23 -12.05
C ILE A 838 1.45 27.97 -12.52
N LEU A 839 0.56 28.94 -12.29
CA LEU A 839 -0.85 28.87 -12.68
C LEU A 839 -1.04 29.35 -14.11
N VAL A 840 -1.97 28.74 -14.84
CA VAL A 840 -2.32 29.11 -16.21
C VAL A 840 -3.82 29.35 -16.39
N ASP A 841 -4.16 30.13 -17.40
CA ASP A 841 -5.55 30.34 -17.83
C ASP A 841 -6.02 29.29 -18.86
N ASP A 842 -7.24 29.44 -19.38
CA ASP A 842 -7.82 28.56 -20.41
C ASP A 842 -7.08 28.63 -21.77
N SER A 843 -6.23 29.63 -21.97
CA SER A 843 -5.41 29.82 -23.18
C SER A 843 -3.94 29.40 -22.95
N ASP A 844 -3.69 28.65 -21.86
CA ASP A 844 -2.38 28.24 -21.38
C ASP A 844 -1.38 29.41 -21.20
N GLN A 845 -1.87 30.63 -20.98
CA GLN A 845 -1.00 31.75 -20.61
C GLN A 845 -0.75 31.72 -19.10
N ILE A 846 0.44 32.14 -18.68
CA ILE A 846 0.78 32.20 -17.25
C ILE A 846 -0.11 33.25 -16.58
N ALA A 847 -1.00 32.77 -15.70
CA ALA A 847 -1.90 33.58 -14.92
C ALA A 847 -1.16 34.17 -13.71
N ALA A 848 -0.48 33.33 -12.92
CA ALA A 848 0.29 33.78 -11.77
C ALA A 848 1.40 32.79 -11.38
N LEU A 849 2.46 33.30 -10.75
CA LEU A 849 3.49 32.52 -10.06
C LEU A 849 3.25 32.64 -8.56
N ILE A 850 2.99 31.52 -7.92
CA ILE A 850 2.63 31.44 -6.50
C ILE A 850 3.67 30.63 -5.72
N ASP A 851 3.43 30.50 -4.42
CA ASP A 851 4.16 29.57 -3.55
C ASP A 851 5.68 29.83 -3.44
N TRP A 852 6.03 31.00 -2.91
CA TRP A 852 7.41 31.44 -2.74
C TRP A 852 8.03 30.95 -1.42
N GLU A 853 7.51 29.85 -0.87
CA GLU A 853 8.10 29.22 0.31
C GLU A 853 9.45 28.59 0.00
N TYR A 854 10.29 28.46 1.04
CA TYR A 854 11.67 27.94 0.92
C TYR A 854 12.52 28.64 -0.16
N THR A 855 12.22 29.91 -0.44
CA THR A 855 12.96 30.73 -1.40
C THR A 855 13.99 31.61 -0.68
N TYR A 856 15.20 31.67 -1.23
CA TYR A 856 16.33 32.42 -0.67
C TYR A 856 17.29 32.86 -1.78
N ALA A 857 18.13 33.86 -1.50
CA ALA A 857 19.29 34.15 -2.34
C ALA A 857 20.35 33.07 -2.08
N GLY A 858 20.69 32.27 -3.10
CA GLY A 858 21.65 31.17 -3.04
C GLY A 858 22.82 31.34 -4.03
N PRO A 859 23.79 30.41 -4.02
CA PRO A 859 24.85 30.36 -5.01
C PRO A 859 24.30 30.47 -6.43
N THR A 860 24.94 31.30 -7.25
CA THR A 860 24.54 31.50 -8.65
C THR A 860 24.55 30.17 -9.42
N GLN A 861 25.44 29.24 -9.05
CA GLN A 861 25.55 27.89 -9.59
C GLN A 861 24.21 27.17 -9.68
N PHE A 862 23.31 27.31 -8.70
CA PHE A 862 22.04 26.57 -8.69
C PHE A 862 21.11 26.96 -9.85
N ILE A 863 21.04 28.25 -10.19
CA ILE A 863 20.17 28.70 -11.29
C ILE A 863 20.73 28.36 -12.67
N LEU A 864 22.01 27.95 -12.76
CA LEU A 864 22.68 27.58 -13.99
C LEU A 864 22.34 26.16 -14.44
N ASP A 865 21.67 25.39 -13.59
CA ASP A 865 21.25 24.02 -13.86
C ASP A 865 19.86 24.00 -14.51
N PRO A 866 19.57 23.05 -15.41
CA PRO A 866 18.22 22.88 -15.91
C PRO A 866 17.24 22.52 -14.76
N PRO A 867 15.95 22.85 -14.88
CA PRO A 867 15.00 22.59 -13.81
C PRO A 867 14.94 21.09 -13.47
N TRP A 868 15.05 20.74 -12.20
CA TRP A 868 15.01 19.33 -11.79
C TRP A 868 13.63 18.67 -12.02
N TRP A 869 12.57 19.46 -12.13
CA TRP A 869 11.18 19.02 -12.25
C TRP A 869 10.67 18.89 -13.69
N LEU A 870 11.54 18.78 -14.72
CA LEU A 870 11.08 18.64 -16.11
C LEU A 870 10.17 17.43 -16.34
N LEU A 871 10.34 16.37 -15.56
CA LEU A 871 9.48 15.17 -15.58
C LEU A 871 8.30 15.24 -14.60
N LEU A 872 8.16 16.36 -13.88
CA LEU A 872 7.20 16.61 -12.79
C LEU A 872 7.42 15.76 -11.52
N GLU A 873 8.11 14.63 -11.63
CA GLU A 873 8.54 13.76 -10.54
C GLU A 873 10.06 13.84 -10.31
N THR A 874 10.49 13.71 -9.04
CA THR A 874 11.89 13.79 -8.61
C THR A 874 12.67 12.52 -8.93
N ALA A 875 13.98 12.63 -9.12
CA ALA A 875 14.85 11.50 -9.48
C ALA A 875 14.75 10.34 -8.49
N GLU A 876 14.82 10.63 -7.18
CA GLU A 876 14.75 9.63 -6.10
C GLU A 876 13.38 8.95 -5.97
N MET A 877 12.31 9.54 -6.54
CA MET A 877 10.96 8.97 -6.52
C MET A 877 10.61 8.28 -7.85
N TRP A 878 11.50 8.33 -8.84
CA TRP A 878 11.24 7.80 -10.16
C TRP A 878 11.29 6.27 -10.16
N SER A 879 10.24 5.66 -10.72
CA SER A 879 10.16 4.23 -10.97
C SER A 879 10.12 4.03 -12.49
N PRO A 880 11.03 3.27 -13.11
CA PRO A 880 11.80 2.16 -12.52
C PRO A 880 13.05 2.57 -11.73
N ASP A 881 14.09 3.13 -12.34
CA ASP A 881 15.36 3.43 -11.65
C ASP A 881 15.97 4.79 -12.04
N LEU A 882 17.08 5.17 -11.40
CA LEU A 882 17.76 6.43 -11.65
C LEU A 882 18.34 6.57 -13.05
N GLU A 883 18.72 5.46 -13.69
CA GLU A 883 19.27 5.50 -15.05
C GLU A 883 18.13 5.70 -16.06
N ASP A 884 16.98 5.07 -15.87
CA ASP A 884 15.76 5.35 -16.64
C ASP A 884 15.30 6.80 -16.45
N TRP A 885 15.31 7.30 -15.21
CA TRP A 885 15.02 8.71 -14.93
C TRP A 885 15.97 9.62 -15.73
N ARG A 886 17.28 9.32 -15.69
CA ARG A 886 18.31 10.11 -16.39
C ARG A 886 18.06 10.13 -17.89
N GLN A 887 17.81 8.97 -18.50
CA GLN A 887 17.56 8.85 -19.94
C GLN A 887 16.28 9.57 -20.36
N THR A 888 15.21 9.41 -19.57
CA THR A 888 13.93 10.09 -19.80
C THR A 888 14.09 11.60 -19.65
N TYR A 889 14.79 12.06 -18.61
CA TYR A 889 15.07 13.47 -18.37
C TYR A 889 15.88 14.07 -19.51
N GLU A 890 16.94 13.39 -19.95
CA GLU A 890 17.80 13.83 -21.05
C GLU A 890 17.01 14.02 -22.36
N SER A 891 16.06 13.12 -22.64
CA SER A 891 15.17 13.26 -23.81
C SER A 891 14.33 14.54 -23.77
N ARG A 892 13.91 14.99 -22.58
CA ARG A 892 13.08 16.19 -22.38
C ARG A 892 13.92 17.44 -22.20
N LEU A 893 15.16 17.31 -21.73
CA LEU A 893 16.11 18.40 -21.59
C LEU A 893 16.38 19.09 -22.94
N GLY A 894 16.47 18.33 -24.04
CA GLY A 894 16.63 18.91 -25.38
C GLY A 894 15.51 19.91 -25.75
N ILE A 895 14.26 19.56 -25.43
CA ILE A 895 13.08 20.40 -25.66
C ILE A 895 13.15 21.64 -24.76
N TRP A 896 13.51 21.46 -23.49
CA TRP A 896 13.70 22.58 -22.56
C TRP A 896 14.78 23.55 -23.02
N LEU A 897 15.94 23.05 -23.46
CA LEU A 897 17.04 23.88 -23.96
C LEU A 897 16.62 24.67 -25.20
N SER A 898 15.91 24.04 -26.14
CA SER A 898 15.35 24.75 -27.31
C SER A 898 14.35 25.84 -26.88
N ALA A 899 13.48 25.56 -25.91
CA ALA A 899 12.57 26.55 -25.36
C ALA A 899 13.28 27.71 -24.65
N MET A 900 14.36 27.42 -23.92
CA MET A 900 15.21 28.43 -23.28
C MET A 900 15.91 29.30 -24.32
N GLU A 901 16.48 28.72 -25.38
CA GLU A 901 17.12 29.47 -26.48
C GLU A 901 16.11 30.38 -27.22
N LYS A 902 14.88 29.92 -27.42
CA LYS A 902 13.78 30.74 -27.98
C LYS A 902 13.40 31.88 -27.05
N ALA A 903 13.30 31.61 -25.75
CA ALA A 903 13.06 32.64 -24.75
C ALA A 903 14.21 33.67 -24.76
N GLU A 904 15.45 33.18 -24.81
CA GLU A 904 16.68 33.97 -24.91
C GLU A 904 16.64 34.94 -26.09
N ALA A 905 16.43 34.40 -27.30
CA ALA A 905 16.31 35.18 -28.53
C ALA A 905 15.17 36.21 -28.48
N SER A 906 14.05 35.89 -27.81
CA SER A 906 12.86 36.75 -27.77
C SER A 906 12.97 37.97 -26.86
N MET A 907 13.78 37.94 -25.79
CA MET A 907 13.93 39.10 -24.90
C MET A 907 15.09 40.03 -25.31
N GLY A 908 15.94 39.61 -26.26
CA GLY A 908 17.05 40.40 -26.80
C GLY A 908 18.30 40.41 -25.90
N VAL A 909 19.47 40.62 -26.53
CA VAL A 909 20.81 40.57 -25.89
C VAL A 909 20.98 41.44 -24.63
N PRO A 910 20.37 42.65 -24.49
CA PRO A 910 20.57 43.47 -23.30
C PRO A 910 19.96 42.88 -22.01
N VAL A 911 19.10 41.85 -22.11
CA VAL A 911 18.35 41.31 -20.97
C VAL A 911 19.13 40.22 -20.22
N TYR A 912 20.21 39.63 -20.78
CA TYR A 912 21.05 38.61 -20.09
C TYR A 912 22.39 39.14 -19.58
N ASN A 913 22.57 40.45 -19.52
CA ASN A 913 23.87 41.11 -19.28
C ASN A 913 24.45 40.88 -17.86
N THR A 914 23.83 40.04 -17.02
CA THR A 914 24.30 39.71 -15.67
C THR A 914 25.10 38.40 -15.61
N LEU A 915 25.08 37.59 -16.67
CA LEU A 915 25.85 36.34 -16.78
C LEU A 915 26.81 36.38 -17.99
N PRO A 916 27.99 35.74 -17.92
CA PRO A 916 28.98 35.77 -19.01
C PRO A 916 28.53 35.14 -20.33
N VAL A 917 27.63 34.16 -20.27
CA VAL A 917 27.06 33.45 -21.42
C VAL A 917 25.57 33.18 -21.18
N PRO A 918 24.79 32.83 -22.23
CA PRO A 918 23.37 32.49 -22.08
C PRO A 918 23.14 31.32 -21.10
N LEU A 919 21.98 31.33 -20.44
CA LEU A 919 21.61 30.34 -19.45
C LEU A 919 21.44 28.95 -20.07
N SER A 920 20.90 28.87 -21.29
CA SER A 920 20.80 27.63 -22.07
C SER A 920 22.15 26.93 -22.23
N ARG A 921 23.23 27.69 -22.47
CA ARG A 921 24.59 27.16 -22.56
C ARG A 921 25.05 26.59 -21.22
N TYR A 922 24.87 27.35 -20.14
CA TYR A 922 25.22 26.88 -18.79
C TYR A 922 24.45 25.61 -18.40
N MET A 923 23.15 25.53 -18.71
CA MET A 923 22.30 24.37 -18.41
C MET A 923 22.75 23.13 -19.19
N ARG A 924 23.11 23.29 -20.47
CA ARG A 924 23.65 22.20 -21.29
C ARG A 924 24.96 21.67 -20.73
N GLU A 925 25.89 22.58 -20.45
CA GLU A 925 27.19 22.22 -19.87
C GLU A 925 27.00 21.60 -18.48
N SER A 926 26.05 22.07 -17.69
CA SER A 926 25.77 21.54 -16.35
C SER A 926 25.37 20.06 -16.38
N TRP A 927 24.50 19.67 -17.32
CA TRP A 927 24.12 18.27 -17.51
C TRP A 927 25.32 17.41 -17.94
N GLN A 928 26.08 17.87 -18.95
CA GLN A 928 27.23 17.15 -19.50
C GLN A 928 28.34 16.93 -18.46
N THR A 929 28.63 17.97 -17.69
CA THR A 929 29.70 17.97 -16.69
C THR A 929 29.28 17.38 -15.34
N GLY A 930 27.99 17.13 -15.13
CA GLY A 930 27.46 16.61 -13.88
C GLY A 930 27.23 17.67 -12.78
N ARG A 931 27.36 18.98 -13.09
CA ARG A 931 27.02 20.06 -12.15
C ARG A 931 25.58 19.97 -11.65
N PHE A 932 24.65 19.55 -12.52
CA PHE A 932 23.25 19.29 -12.15
C PHE A 932 23.15 18.35 -10.95
N PHE A 933 23.84 17.20 -11.00
CA PHE A 933 23.82 16.21 -9.93
C PHE A 933 24.49 16.72 -8.66
N LEU A 934 25.53 17.56 -8.79
CA LEU A 934 26.19 18.18 -7.64
C LEU A 934 25.24 19.13 -6.91
N SER A 935 24.62 20.07 -7.62
CA SER A 935 23.66 21.00 -7.02
C SER A 935 22.41 20.30 -6.50
N TYR A 936 22.02 19.17 -7.11
CA TYR A 936 20.93 18.33 -6.63
C TYR A 936 21.29 17.64 -5.31
N ALA A 937 22.42 16.93 -5.28
CA ALA A 937 22.91 16.21 -4.10
C ALA A 937 23.16 17.15 -2.92
N ALA A 938 23.84 18.28 -3.16
CA ALA A 938 24.17 19.26 -2.10
C ALA A 938 22.93 19.77 -1.35
N ARG A 939 21.77 19.85 -2.03
CA ARG A 939 20.55 20.42 -1.43
C ARG A 939 19.61 19.37 -0.84
N LYS A 940 19.81 18.07 -1.10
CA LYS A 940 18.86 17.01 -0.74
C LYS A 940 19.54 15.86 0.01
N SER A 941 19.31 15.77 1.31
CA SER A 941 20.00 14.77 2.15
C SER A 941 19.65 13.32 1.80
N TRP A 942 18.37 13.00 1.59
CA TRP A 942 17.92 11.62 1.31
C TRP A 942 18.15 11.14 -0.13
N ALA A 943 18.61 12.03 -1.02
CA ALA A 943 19.05 11.67 -2.37
C ALA A 943 20.58 11.71 -2.49
N PHE A 944 21.29 12.10 -1.42
CA PHE A 944 22.71 12.40 -1.48
C PHE A 944 23.54 11.20 -1.91
N ASP A 945 23.41 10.06 -1.22
CA ASP A 945 24.24 8.89 -1.49
C ASP A 945 24.04 8.35 -2.90
N ALA A 946 22.79 8.29 -3.32
CA ALA A 946 22.42 7.86 -4.64
C ALA A 946 23.04 8.74 -5.73
N MET A 947 22.94 10.07 -5.59
CA MET A 947 23.53 11.00 -6.55
C MET A 947 25.06 10.96 -6.51
N TYR A 948 25.63 10.84 -5.32
CA TYR A 948 27.07 10.80 -5.12
C TYR A 948 27.68 9.59 -5.82
N TRP A 949 27.22 8.39 -5.48
CA TRP A 949 27.83 7.15 -5.96
C TRP A 949 27.56 6.88 -7.45
N ASN A 950 26.36 7.21 -7.94
CA ASN A 950 26.00 6.97 -9.34
C ASN A 950 26.55 8.03 -10.29
N PHE A 951 26.62 9.30 -9.88
CA PHE A 951 26.89 10.39 -10.82
C PHE A 951 28.09 11.26 -10.50
N LEU A 952 28.56 11.35 -9.24
CA LEU A 952 29.60 12.30 -8.85
C LEU A 952 30.95 11.66 -8.58
N ASP A 953 30.99 10.53 -7.87
CA ASP A 953 32.23 9.94 -7.37
C ASP A 953 33.28 9.70 -8.46
N GLU A 954 32.92 9.07 -9.58
CA GLU A 954 33.88 8.82 -10.68
C GLU A 954 34.24 10.09 -11.45
N ARG A 955 33.37 11.10 -11.45
CA ARG A 955 33.70 12.41 -12.02
C ARG A 955 34.72 13.15 -11.17
N PHE A 956 34.64 12.99 -9.86
CA PHE A 956 35.60 13.56 -8.92
C PHE A 956 36.93 12.82 -8.93
N PHE A 957 36.91 11.48 -8.88
CA PHE A 957 38.11 10.69 -8.53
C PHE A 957 38.52 9.63 -9.58
N GLY A 958 37.79 9.52 -10.68
CA GLY A 958 38.08 8.58 -11.76
C GLY A 958 37.37 7.24 -11.59
N ASP A 959 37.47 6.40 -12.61
CA ASP A 959 36.70 5.16 -12.71
C ASP A 959 37.03 4.21 -11.56
N ARG A 960 36.00 3.55 -11.02
CA ARG A 960 36.17 2.44 -10.08
C ARG A 960 36.40 1.15 -10.86
N ASP A 961 36.82 0.11 -10.14
CA ASP A 961 36.72 -1.24 -10.66
C ASP A 961 35.22 -1.59 -10.85
N PRO A 962 34.78 -1.97 -12.06
CA PRO A 962 33.37 -2.22 -12.37
C PRO A 962 32.80 -3.44 -11.60
N ASP A 963 33.65 -4.31 -11.06
CA ASP A 963 33.22 -5.51 -10.33
C ASP A 963 32.93 -5.23 -8.84
N VAL A 964 33.12 -3.99 -8.37
CA VAL A 964 32.82 -3.60 -6.99
C VAL A 964 31.31 -3.57 -6.77
N VAL A 965 30.84 -4.43 -5.86
CA VAL A 965 29.43 -4.46 -5.44
C VAL A 965 29.06 -3.18 -4.68
N LYS A 966 27.81 -2.74 -4.78
CA LYS A 966 27.33 -1.46 -4.20
C LYS A 966 27.64 -1.29 -2.71
N GLY A 967 27.56 -2.36 -1.91
CA GLY A 967 27.90 -2.30 -0.48
C GLY A 967 29.36 -1.93 -0.21
N ASP A 968 30.26 -2.18 -1.17
CA ASP A 968 31.70 -2.05 -1.02
C ASP A 968 32.29 -0.79 -1.66
N LEU A 969 31.46 0.13 -2.15
CA LEU A 969 31.91 1.35 -2.83
C LEU A 969 32.87 2.20 -1.97
N TRP A 970 32.65 2.25 -0.66
CA TRP A 970 33.52 2.94 0.29
C TRP A 970 34.96 2.45 0.25
N LYS A 971 35.20 1.17 -0.02
CA LYS A 971 36.54 0.58 -0.11
C LYS A 971 37.36 1.20 -1.26
N THR A 972 36.68 1.69 -2.30
CA THR A 972 37.34 2.33 -3.45
C THR A 972 37.81 3.75 -3.17
N ARG A 973 37.35 4.35 -2.06
CA ARG A 973 37.59 5.76 -1.69
C ARG A 973 38.07 5.98 -0.27
N ILE A 974 38.17 4.93 0.55
CA ILE A 974 38.65 5.07 1.93
C ILE A 974 40.04 5.69 2.01
N ASP A 975 40.89 5.45 0.99
CA ASP A 975 42.22 6.04 0.93
C ASP A 975 42.24 7.55 0.75
N LEU A 976 41.10 8.14 0.36
CA LEU A 976 40.94 9.57 0.32
C LEU A 976 40.69 10.15 1.71
N LEU A 977 40.24 9.39 2.71
CA LEU A 977 40.06 9.91 4.07
C LEU A 977 41.41 10.15 4.77
N SER A 978 41.47 11.17 5.62
CA SER A 978 42.56 11.41 6.57
C SER A 978 42.62 10.33 7.65
N ASP A 979 43.74 10.23 8.35
CA ASP A 979 43.92 9.23 9.41
C ASP A 979 42.87 9.38 10.52
N ASP A 980 42.57 10.61 10.93
CA ASP A 980 41.55 10.90 11.96
C ASP A 980 40.14 10.49 11.51
N GLU A 981 39.79 10.77 10.24
CA GLU A 981 38.50 10.35 9.64
C GLU A 981 38.36 8.83 9.60
N ARG A 982 39.43 8.10 9.26
CA ARG A 982 39.43 6.62 9.23
C ARG A 982 39.31 6.03 10.63
N VAL A 983 40.04 6.59 11.61
CA VAL A 983 40.01 6.13 13.00
C VAL A 983 38.62 6.32 13.62
N ALA A 984 37.92 7.40 13.27
CA ALA A 984 36.58 7.68 13.78
C ALA A 984 35.47 6.84 13.14
N MET A 985 35.69 6.27 11.95
CA MET A 985 34.66 5.57 11.17
C MET A 985 34.10 4.34 11.87
N GLU A 986 34.94 3.40 12.31
CA GLU A 986 34.46 2.14 12.91
C GLU A 986 33.70 2.35 14.23
N PRO A 987 34.19 3.17 15.18
CA PRO A 987 33.39 3.52 16.37
C PRO A 987 32.05 4.18 16.04
N PHE A 988 32.00 4.97 14.96
CA PHE A 988 30.76 5.58 14.48
C PHE A 988 29.79 4.53 13.92
N VAL A 989 30.26 3.64 13.03
CA VAL A 989 29.45 2.57 12.43
C VAL A 989 28.85 1.66 13.51
N GLN A 990 29.67 1.22 14.47
CA GLN A 990 29.20 0.37 15.56
C GLN A 990 28.12 1.05 16.41
N ARG A 991 28.27 2.37 16.65
CA ARG A 991 27.24 3.16 17.32
C ARG A 991 25.96 3.20 16.49
N LYS A 992 26.02 3.52 15.20
CA LYS A 992 24.83 3.58 14.33
C LYS A 992 24.11 2.24 14.24
N MET A 993 24.83 1.14 14.16
CA MET A 993 24.24 -0.21 14.19
C MET A 993 23.56 -0.53 15.52
N ALA A 994 24.04 0.02 16.64
CA ALA A 994 23.37 -0.11 17.93
C ALA A 994 22.12 0.76 18.00
N GLU A 995 22.20 2.02 17.56
CA GLU A 995 21.06 2.95 17.49
C GLU A 995 19.91 2.38 16.64
N GLY A 996 20.22 1.79 15.47
CA GLY A 996 19.21 1.13 14.62
C GLY A 996 18.50 -0.06 15.28
N LYS A 997 19.09 -0.67 16.32
CA LYS A 997 18.45 -1.74 17.11
C LYS A 997 17.59 -1.20 18.25
N GLU A 998 17.90 -0.03 18.81
CA GLU A 998 17.14 0.57 19.92
C GLU A 998 15.75 1.04 19.48
N ARG A 999 15.61 1.52 18.24
CA ARG A 999 14.35 1.98 17.65
C ARG A 999 13.57 2.98 18.53
N ARG A 1000 14.09 4.21 18.68
CA ARG A 1000 13.46 5.26 19.50
C ARG A 1000 13.62 6.66 18.93
N ILE A 1001 12.75 7.58 19.35
CA ILE A 1001 12.89 9.02 19.10
C ILE A 1001 13.74 9.61 20.23
N VAL A 1002 14.89 10.18 19.91
CA VAL A 1002 15.83 10.72 20.89
C VAL A 1002 15.57 12.21 21.13
N GLU A 1003 15.41 12.58 22.41
CA GLU A 1003 15.52 13.99 22.82
C GLU A 1003 16.98 14.31 23.12
N TRP A 1004 17.53 15.30 22.41
CA TRP A 1004 18.93 15.64 22.47
C TRP A 1004 19.19 16.80 23.44
N ASP A 1005 20.10 16.60 24.39
CA ASP A 1005 20.71 17.70 25.12
C ASP A 1005 21.54 18.57 24.16
N GLU A 1006 21.45 19.89 24.29
CA GLU A 1006 22.11 20.82 23.36
C GLU A 1006 23.64 20.71 23.41
N THR A 1007 24.23 20.48 24.58
CA THR A 1007 25.68 20.38 24.73
C THR A 1007 26.18 19.07 24.13
N GLU A 1008 25.48 17.97 24.41
CA GLU A 1008 25.80 16.66 23.85
C GLU A 1008 25.61 16.61 22.33
N ALA A 1009 24.53 17.20 21.80
CA ALA A 1009 24.31 17.29 20.36
C ALA A 1009 25.47 18.03 19.68
N LYS A 1010 25.82 19.23 20.16
CA LYS A 1010 26.93 20.01 19.58
C LYS A 1010 28.25 19.25 19.62
N LYS A 1011 28.53 18.56 20.73
CA LYS A 1011 29.72 17.70 20.86
C LYS A 1011 29.73 16.57 19.83
N ARG A 1012 28.66 15.78 19.77
CA ARG A 1012 28.54 14.66 18.81
C ARG A 1012 28.67 15.10 17.36
N PHE A 1013 28.11 16.25 17.04
CA PHE A 1013 28.25 16.81 15.70
C PHE A 1013 29.71 17.19 15.42
N SER A 1014 30.35 17.92 16.34
CA SER A 1014 31.75 18.33 16.19
C SER A 1014 32.74 17.16 16.10
N ASP A 1015 32.43 16.01 16.72
CA ASP A 1015 33.27 14.81 16.66
C ASP A 1015 33.47 14.27 15.24
N LEU A 1016 32.59 14.63 14.29
CA LEU A 1016 32.69 14.26 12.87
C LEU A 1016 33.02 15.43 11.95
N LEU A 1017 33.29 16.63 12.49
CA LEU A 1017 33.69 17.80 11.73
C LEU A 1017 35.21 17.98 11.77
N PHE A 1018 35.92 17.11 11.06
CA PHE A 1018 37.39 17.15 10.97
C PHE A 1018 37.89 18.45 10.32
N ASN A 1019 39.12 18.84 10.65
CA ASN A 1019 39.71 20.11 10.23
C ASN A 1019 40.28 20.09 8.82
#